data_AF-A0A835Q0S4-F1
#
_entry.id   AF-A0A835Q0S4-F1
#
_cell.length_a   1.000
_cell.length_b   1.000
_cell.length_c   1.000
_cell.angle_alpha   90.00
_cell.angle_beta   90.00
_cell.angle_gamma   90.00
#
_symmetry.space_group_name_H-M   'P 1'
#
loop_
_entity.id
_entity.type
_entity.pdbx_description
1 polymer ?
#
loop_
_entity_poly.entity_id
_entity_poly.type
_entity_poly.pdbx_seq_one_letter_code
_entity_poly.pdbx_strand_id
1 'polypeptide(L)'
;MRESAVLLKFAAKTRVSLLLAGGVSCVGLACQANPSFFADESTLSSSADRILSALDGVVRTSRAIYVISSIVFDYKYSFRWLPPGSTEYRSMLPEVHLRAAKRLLKLCETNGGFYVKAGQYVSSMGHVPKEYSSTLSSLQDQVKPCNIKGIKDVISKSLGKDCLELFLTFDEKPVAAASIAQVHHGTLKNNQEVAIKVQYPDVEQRMKIDFTAMAFLSKSVSLFFPEFTFDQLLSEFKRSISAELDFIQEGKNSERTALNFKKNKFIRIPHVYWDLTTRQVLTMEFCRGQKVNDLEFMKVSGVNPTKVAQALMEAFAEMIFVHGFVHGDPHPGNILVSPERNNGFHWIMESIENWMRGSGLAKYCTISQGSNPGAVAWAQELLAFVSKIEDVGRSLANKLTLPPSPLSAASAKRNIASLSTPIPEKHCHLRLYKRSSSAVAADLTKETLRAYTTKVSRNTNMAKLQAGYLFPEIARRRVAHTSKYPDAQVISLGIGDTTEPIPEVITSAMAKRALALSTVEGYSGYGAEQGDKELRSVVASTYYGDLGIREGDIFVSDGAKCDISRLQLLFGANVKIAVQDPSYPAYVDSSVIMGQTSLFQKDLEKYGNIEYMRCTPENDFFPDLSTISRADVIFFCSPNNPTGSAASREQLMKLVQFAKDNGSIIVYDSAYAMYITDDRPRTIFEIPGAKEVALEISSFSKYAGFTGVRLGWTVIPKELLFSDGFPVAKDFNRIVCTSFNGASNIVQAGGLACLSPDGLKAMRDVVNFYQENTDILVDTFSSLGFDVYGGKNAPYVWVHFPGRSSWDVFAEILEKTHLVTTPGSGFGPGGEGFIRVSAFGHRENILEASRRLTELFKLRPILEAGFKTLACETTTTTSFIIRA
;
A
#
# COMPACT_ATOMS: atom_id res chain seq x y z
N MET A 1 7.96 0.39 62.75
CA MET A 1 9.23 0.32 61.98
C MET A 1 10.25 -0.75 62.45
N ARG A 2 10.03 -1.58 63.49
CA ARG A 2 10.98 -2.66 63.85
C ARG A 2 10.60 -4.08 63.41
N GLU A 3 9.32 -4.38 63.17
CA GLU A 3 8.90 -5.71 62.69
C GLU A 3 9.12 -5.92 61.17
N SER A 4 9.08 -4.84 60.39
CA SER A 4 9.28 -4.85 58.93
C SER A 4 10.66 -5.35 58.49
N ALA A 5 11.65 -5.34 59.39
CA ALA A 5 13.03 -5.76 59.10
C ALA A 5 13.29 -7.27 59.29
N VAL A 6 12.43 -7.98 60.04
CA VAL A 6 12.61 -9.41 60.35
C VAL A 6 12.10 -10.28 59.21
N LEU A 7 10.93 -9.95 58.65
CA LEU A 7 10.34 -10.63 57.49
C LEU A 7 11.22 -10.54 56.24
N LEU A 8 11.92 -9.42 56.02
CA LEU A 8 12.82 -9.27 54.87
C LEU A 8 14.05 -10.21 54.94
N LYS A 9 14.56 -10.50 56.14
CA LYS A 9 15.74 -11.38 56.30
C LYS A 9 15.41 -12.86 56.18
N PHE A 10 14.22 -13.30 56.59
CA PHE A 10 13.79 -14.69 56.42
C PHE A 10 13.44 -15.03 54.96
N ALA A 11 12.77 -14.11 54.24
CA ALA A 11 12.43 -14.31 52.84
C ALA A 11 13.65 -14.35 51.88
N ALA A 12 14.80 -13.80 52.29
CA ALA A 12 16.00 -13.76 51.48
C ALA A 12 16.70 -15.13 51.32
N LYS A 13 16.73 -15.96 52.37
CA LYS A 13 17.41 -17.28 52.31
C LYS A 13 16.63 -18.32 51.51
N THR A 14 15.30 -18.34 51.59
CA THR A 14 14.47 -19.36 50.91
C THR A 14 14.26 -19.06 49.42
N ARG A 15 14.40 -17.81 48.98
CA ARG A 15 14.17 -17.41 47.58
C ARG A 15 15.36 -17.64 46.65
N VAL A 16 16.59 -17.65 47.15
CA VAL A 16 17.78 -17.94 46.34
C VAL A 16 17.72 -19.39 45.81
N SER A 17 17.29 -20.34 46.63
CA SER A 17 17.15 -21.75 46.25
C SER A 17 16.08 -21.99 45.18
N LEU A 18 14.93 -21.30 45.25
CA LEU A 18 13.86 -21.44 44.24
C LEU A 18 14.22 -20.76 42.90
N LEU A 19 14.90 -19.62 42.93
CA LEU A 19 15.35 -18.93 41.72
C LEU A 19 16.46 -19.71 40.99
N LEU A 20 17.38 -20.33 41.72
CA LEU A 20 18.36 -21.25 41.14
C LEU A 20 17.70 -22.50 40.54
N ALA A 21 16.71 -23.09 41.20
CA ALA A 21 15.96 -24.25 40.67
C ALA A 21 15.23 -23.93 39.36
N GLY A 22 14.63 -22.74 39.22
CA GLY A 22 14.00 -22.29 37.98
C GLY A 22 14.99 -22.08 36.83
N GLY A 23 16.14 -21.46 37.11
CA GLY A 23 17.21 -21.25 36.12
C GLY A 23 17.81 -22.57 35.61
N VAL A 24 18.09 -23.52 36.51
CA VAL A 24 18.60 -24.85 36.15
C VAL A 24 17.58 -25.65 35.34
N SER A 25 16.29 -25.57 35.69
CA SER A 25 15.22 -26.26 34.93
C SER A 25 15.07 -25.74 33.50
N CYS A 26 15.23 -24.44 33.27
CA CYS A 26 15.19 -23.86 31.92
C CYS A 26 16.37 -24.32 31.06
N VAL A 27 17.57 -24.47 31.62
CA VAL A 27 18.73 -25.00 30.88
C VAL A 27 18.59 -26.50 30.64
N GLY A 28 18.05 -27.28 31.58
CA GLY A 28 17.71 -28.69 31.36
C GLY A 28 16.74 -28.89 30.19
N LEU A 29 15.68 -28.07 30.11
CA LEU A 29 14.74 -28.08 28.99
C LEU A 29 15.37 -27.61 27.67
N ALA A 30 16.23 -26.59 27.69
CA ALA A 30 16.95 -26.13 26.50
C ALA A 30 17.93 -27.20 25.95
N CYS A 31 18.57 -27.97 26.83
CA CYS A 31 19.42 -29.10 26.45
C CYS A 31 18.62 -30.30 25.91
N GLN A 32 17.39 -30.52 26.39
CA GLN A 32 16.51 -31.58 25.89
C GLN A 32 15.81 -31.22 24.56
N ALA A 33 15.56 -29.94 24.30
CA ALA A 33 14.82 -29.49 23.12
C ALA A 33 15.61 -29.50 21.80
N ASN A 34 16.93 -29.75 21.83
CA ASN A 34 17.76 -29.75 20.61
C ASN A 34 18.96 -30.72 20.73
N PRO A 35 18.84 -31.98 20.26
CA PRO A 35 19.93 -32.99 20.36
C PRO A 35 21.22 -32.60 19.62
N SER A 36 21.14 -31.66 18.69
CA SER A 36 22.25 -31.09 17.92
C SER A 36 23.26 -30.28 18.76
N PHE A 37 23.01 -30.05 20.06
CA PHE A 37 23.94 -29.38 20.96
C PHE A 37 25.30 -30.10 21.11
N PHE A 38 25.37 -31.40 20.75
CA PHE A 38 26.58 -32.22 20.76
C PHE A 38 27.12 -32.60 19.37
N ALA A 39 26.50 -32.14 18.29
CA ALA A 39 26.76 -32.61 16.93
C ALA A 39 27.38 -31.54 16.02
N ASP A 40 28.56 -31.04 16.37
CA ASP A 40 29.45 -30.34 15.43
C ASP A 40 30.93 -30.55 15.82
N GLU A 41 31.51 -31.68 15.36
CA GLU A 41 32.92 -32.03 15.54
C GLU A 41 33.84 -31.25 14.57
N SER A 42 33.78 -29.92 14.60
CA SER A 42 34.58 -29.10 13.67
C SER A 42 35.18 -27.80 14.21
N THR A 43 35.31 -27.60 15.52
CA THR A 43 36.19 -26.55 16.08
C THR A 43 36.81 -26.91 17.45
N LEU A 44 38.15 -26.84 17.54
CA LEU A 44 38.87 -26.76 18.81
C LEU A 44 38.74 -25.34 19.40
N SER A 45 37.68 -25.09 20.16
CA SER A 45 37.73 -24.16 21.30
C SER A 45 37.71 -24.97 22.61
N SER A 46 38.37 -24.46 23.65
CA SER A 46 38.64 -25.24 24.86
C SER A 46 37.34 -25.60 25.59
N SER A 47 37.30 -26.77 26.24
CA SER A 47 36.13 -27.22 27.01
C SER A 47 35.77 -26.24 28.14
N ALA A 48 36.74 -25.45 28.63
CA ALA A 48 36.53 -24.43 29.65
C ALA A 48 35.70 -23.24 29.12
N ASP A 49 35.95 -22.78 27.89
CA ASP A 49 35.24 -21.63 27.31
C ASP A 49 33.75 -21.94 27.10
N ARG A 50 33.41 -23.17 26.70
CA ARG A 50 32.02 -23.65 26.56
C ARG A 50 31.29 -23.69 27.89
N ILE A 51 31.96 -24.16 28.95
CA ILE A 51 31.41 -24.19 30.32
C ILE A 51 31.19 -22.77 30.84
N LEU A 52 32.15 -21.87 30.64
CA LEU A 52 32.03 -20.46 31.03
C LEU A 52 30.89 -19.74 30.29
N SER A 53 30.73 -19.97 28.98
CA SER A 53 29.61 -19.40 28.22
C SER A 53 28.25 -19.98 28.63
N ALA A 54 28.18 -21.25 29.04
CA ALA A 54 26.96 -21.86 29.57
C ALA A 54 26.59 -21.27 30.95
N LEU A 55 27.58 -21.06 31.83
CA LEU A 55 27.38 -20.42 33.13
C LEU A 55 26.92 -18.96 33.01
N ASP A 56 27.49 -18.17 32.08
CA ASP A 56 26.98 -16.82 31.81
C ASP A 56 25.53 -16.87 31.29
N GLY A 57 25.21 -17.79 30.39
CA GLY A 57 23.84 -18.06 29.92
C GLY A 57 22.83 -18.30 31.06
N VAL A 58 23.20 -19.12 32.06
CA VAL A 58 22.39 -19.35 33.28
C VAL A 58 22.16 -18.05 34.06
N VAL A 59 23.22 -17.26 34.27
CA VAL A 59 23.17 -16.02 35.06
C VAL A 59 22.29 -14.96 34.36
N ARG A 60 22.46 -14.76 33.05
CA ARG A 60 21.64 -13.87 32.21
C ARG A 60 20.15 -14.23 32.28
N THR A 61 19.86 -15.52 32.09
CA THR A 61 18.50 -16.08 32.13
C THR A 61 17.86 -15.88 33.50
N SER A 62 18.61 -16.15 34.58
CA SER A 62 18.13 -15.98 35.96
C SER A 62 17.80 -14.52 36.28
N ARG A 63 18.60 -13.55 35.80
CA ARG A 63 18.28 -12.11 35.92
C ARG A 63 17.02 -11.74 35.14
N ALA A 64 16.86 -12.26 33.92
CA ALA A 64 15.67 -12.00 33.11
C ALA A 64 14.40 -12.55 33.76
N ILE A 65 14.42 -13.80 34.24
CA ILE A 65 13.33 -14.42 35.02
C ILE A 65 12.99 -13.54 36.22
N TYR A 66 13.98 -13.14 37.03
CA TYR A 66 13.75 -12.31 38.22
C TYR A 66 13.12 -10.96 37.88
N VAL A 67 13.67 -10.23 36.89
CA VAL A 67 13.18 -8.90 36.50
C VAL A 67 11.77 -8.98 35.93
N ILE A 68 11.51 -9.88 34.99
CA ILE A 68 10.18 -10.04 34.37
C ILE A 68 9.14 -10.49 35.40
N SER A 69 9.49 -11.44 36.29
CA SER A 69 8.60 -11.84 37.40
C SER A 69 8.31 -10.67 38.35
N SER A 70 9.29 -9.81 38.62
CA SER A 70 9.10 -8.60 39.46
C SER A 70 8.18 -7.57 38.79
N ILE A 71 8.20 -7.47 37.46
CA ILE A 71 7.32 -6.61 36.68
C ILE A 71 5.89 -7.17 36.70
N VAL A 72 5.70 -8.46 36.38
CA VAL A 72 4.40 -9.15 36.47
C VAL A 72 3.77 -8.94 37.85
N PHE A 73 4.56 -9.08 38.92
CA PHE A 73 4.13 -8.82 40.28
C PHE A 73 3.77 -7.35 40.54
N ASP A 74 4.58 -6.37 40.10
CA ASP A 74 4.30 -4.93 40.29
C ASP A 74 2.97 -4.54 39.62
N TYR A 75 2.71 -5.01 38.39
CA TYR A 75 1.42 -4.83 37.73
C TYR A 75 0.27 -5.47 38.51
N LYS A 76 0.34 -6.79 38.80
CA LYS A 76 -0.76 -7.48 39.51
C LYS A 76 -1.00 -6.92 40.91
N TYR A 77 0.05 -6.49 41.62
CA TYR A 77 -0.05 -5.90 42.96
C TYR A 77 -0.61 -4.48 42.92
N SER A 78 -0.18 -3.64 41.98
CA SER A 78 -0.65 -2.24 41.87
C SER A 78 -2.14 -2.16 41.51
N PHE A 79 -2.62 -3.04 40.63
CA PHE A 79 -4.02 -3.02 40.18
C PHE A 79 -4.97 -3.96 40.94
N ARG A 80 -4.51 -4.72 41.96
CA ARG A 80 -5.30 -5.76 42.66
C ARG A 80 -6.64 -5.31 43.26
N TRP A 81 -6.81 -4.01 43.53
CA TRP A 81 -8.02 -3.41 44.09
C TRP A 81 -8.60 -2.29 43.21
N LEU A 82 -8.10 -2.13 41.98
CA LEU A 82 -8.51 -1.05 41.06
C LEU A 82 -9.33 -1.64 39.91
N PRO A 83 -10.62 -1.30 39.78
CA PRO A 83 -11.43 -1.74 38.64
C PRO A 83 -10.81 -1.32 37.31
N PRO A 84 -10.72 -2.22 36.30
CA PRO A 84 -10.20 -1.87 34.99
C PRO A 84 -10.90 -0.64 34.40
N GLY A 85 -10.12 0.40 34.08
CA GLY A 85 -10.63 1.62 33.47
C GLY A 85 -11.13 2.72 34.43
N SER A 86 -11.06 2.53 35.76
CA SER A 86 -11.36 3.59 36.74
C SER A 86 -10.39 4.79 36.62
N THR A 87 -10.74 5.92 37.22
CA THR A 87 -9.88 7.13 37.26
C THR A 87 -8.53 6.86 37.92
N GLU A 88 -8.53 6.06 38.99
CA GLU A 88 -7.36 5.68 39.78
C GLU A 88 -6.52 4.62 39.06
N TYR A 89 -7.18 3.72 38.31
CA TYR A 89 -6.50 2.80 37.40
C TYR A 89 -5.74 3.58 36.32
N ARG A 90 -6.38 4.57 35.68
CA ARG A 90 -5.77 5.39 34.62
C ARG A 90 -4.64 6.27 35.12
N SER A 91 -4.72 6.82 36.34
CA SER A 91 -3.63 7.64 36.90
C SER A 91 -2.43 6.81 37.35
N MET A 92 -2.63 5.60 37.86
CA MET A 92 -1.55 4.71 38.30
C MET A 92 -0.83 4.00 37.14
N LEU A 93 -1.49 3.86 35.98
CA LEU A 93 -0.95 3.11 34.83
C LEU A 93 0.39 3.65 34.27
N PRO A 94 0.57 4.97 34.01
CA PRO A 94 1.86 5.53 33.62
C PRO A 94 2.98 5.29 34.64
N GLU A 95 2.67 5.34 35.95
CA GLU A 95 3.67 5.09 36.99
C GLU A 95 4.18 3.64 36.97
N VAL A 96 3.26 2.67 36.82
CA VAL A 96 3.60 1.26 36.71
C VAL A 96 4.41 1.00 35.44
N HIS A 97 4.01 1.57 34.31
CA HIS A 97 4.77 1.53 33.05
C HIS A 97 6.19 2.07 33.24
N LEU A 98 6.36 3.24 33.86
CA LEU A 98 7.68 3.85 34.09
C LEU A 98 8.56 3.02 35.02
N ARG A 99 8.01 2.44 36.10
CA ARG A 99 8.76 1.53 36.98
C ARG A 99 9.20 0.26 36.25
N ALA A 100 8.32 -0.31 35.43
CA ALA A 100 8.64 -1.51 34.66
C ALA A 100 9.66 -1.25 33.55
N ALA A 101 9.52 -0.14 32.81
CA ALA A 101 10.46 0.33 31.81
C ALA A 101 11.88 0.52 32.38
N LYS A 102 12.01 1.16 33.56
CA LYS A 102 13.30 1.31 34.26
C LYS A 102 13.93 -0.02 34.67
N ARG A 103 13.12 -1.01 35.08
CA ARG A 103 13.62 -2.37 35.38
C ARG A 103 14.08 -3.10 34.11
N LEU A 104 13.37 -2.97 33.00
CA LEU A 104 13.80 -3.51 31.71
C LEU A 104 15.08 -2.83 31.21
N LEU A 105 15.18 -1.50 31.29
CA LEU A 105 16.41 -0.78 30.94
C LEU A 105 17.62 -1.33 31.70
N LYS A 106 17.49 -1.49 33.03
CA LYS A 106 18.58 -2.05 33.85
C LYS A 106 18.92 -3.50 33.47
N LEU A 107 17.93 -4.32 33.11
CA LEU A 107 18.17 -5.67 32.58
C LEU A 107 18.94 -5.62 31.25
N CYS A 108 18.55 -4.73 30.34
CA CYS A 108 19.20 -4.55 29.03
C CYS A 108 20.65 -4.12 29.19
N GLU A 109 20.93 -3.09 29.99
CA GLU A 109 22.29 -2.65 30.33
C GLU A 109 23.14 -3.76 30.97
N THR A 110 22.55 -4.57 31.86
CA THR A 110 23.29 -5.55 32.67
C THR A 110 23.56 -6.85 31.90
N ASN A 111 22.67 -7.25 30.99
CA ASN A 111 22.88 -8.43 30.15
C ASN A 111 23.54 -8.10 28.80
N GLY A 112 23.38 -6.90 28.24
CA GLY A 112 23.97 -6.57 26.95
C GLY A 112 23.40 -7.40 25.77
N GLY A 113 24.01 -7.24 24.59
CA GLY A 113 23.75 -8.09 23.43
C GLY A 113 22.27 -8.14 23.02
N PHE A 114 21.72 -9.36 22.99
CA PHE A 114 20.30 -9.63 22.70
C PHE A 114 19.34 -8.68 23.43
N TYR A 115 19.55 -8.45 24.73
CA TYR A 115 18.64 -7.63 25.54
C TYR A 115 18.73 -6.15 25.19
N VAL A 116 19.92 -5.64 24.85
CA VAL A 116 20.07 -4.25 24.35
C VAL A 116 19.33 -4.08 23.02
N LYS A 117 19.49 -5.02 22.09
CA LYS A 117 18.76 -4.98 20.81
C LYS A 117 17.24 -5.11 21.01
N ALA A 118 16.79 -5.96 21.94
CA ALA A 118 15.37 -6.07 22.28
C ALA A 118 14.81 -4.76 22.86
N GLY A 119 15.59 -4.06 23.70
CA GLY A 119 15.24 -2.75 24.20
C GLY A 119 15.21 -1.66 23.12
N GLN A 120 16.17 -1.66 22.20
CA GLN A 120 16.19 -0.78 21.01
C GLN A 120 14.98 -1.03 20.10
N TYR A 121 14.63 -2.29 19.84
CA TYR A 121 13.47 -2.66 19.03
C TYR A 121 12.16 -2.21 19.67
N VAL A 122 12.01 -2.39 20.99
CA VAL A 122 10.85 -1.91 21.75
C VAL A 122 10.78 -0.37 21.80
N SER A 123 11.91 0.34 21.73
CA SER A 123 11.89 1.82 21.73
C SER A 123 11.44 2.41 20.39
N SER A 124 11.69 1.74 19.26
CA SER A 124 11.23 2.08 17.91
C SER A 124 9.83 1.56 17.54
N MET A 125 8.95 1.30 18.53
CA MET A 125 7.60 0.78 18.29
C MET A 125 6.52 1.78 18.70
N GLY A 126 5.81 2.34 17.72
CA GLY A 126 4.73 3.32 17.94
C GLY A 126 3.48 2.82 18.68
N HIS A 127 3.38 1.53 19.01
CA HIS A 127 2.25 0.93 19.76
C HIS A 127 2.63 0.45 21.18
N VAL A 128 3.84 0.80 21.65
CA VAL A 128 4.32 0.54 23.00
C VAL A 128 4.03 1.78 23.89
N PRO A 129 3.69 1.63 25.19
CA PRO A 129 3.45 2.79 26.05
C PRO A 129 4.66 3.74 26.11
N LYS A 130 4.39 5.05 26.13
CA LYS A 130 5.38 6.12 25.97
C LYS A 130 6.53 6.01 26.98
N GLU A 131 6.26 5.54 28.20
CA GLU A 131 7.24 5.37 29.26
C GLU A 131 8.27 4.29 28.93
N TYR A 132 7.87 3.23 28.23
CA TYR A 132 8.79 2.20 27.75
C TYR A 132 9.65 2.71 26.59
N SER A 133 9.03 3.31 25.57
CA SER A 133 9.77 3.83 24.40
C SER A 133 10.78 4.91 24.82
N SER A 134 10.35 5.90 25.62
CA SER A 134 11.23 7.01 26.05
C SER A 134 12.30 6.60 27.08
N THR A 135 12.09 5.54 27.86
CA THR A 135 13.13 5.04 28.79
C THR A 135 14.15 4.18 28.06
N LEU A 136 13.71 3.33 27.13
CA LEU A 136 14.57 2.40 26.41
C LEU A 136 15.32 3.04 25.22
N SER A 137 14.94 4.23 24.75
CA SER A 137 15.69 4.95 23.71
C SER A 137 17.14 5.28 24.12
N SER A 138 17.43 5.37 25.43
CA SER A 138 18.79 5.53 25.95
C SER A 138 19.74 4.36 25.60
N LEU A 139 19.21 3.20 25.20
CA LEU A 139 20.00 2.07 24.70
C LEU A 139 20.52 2.27 23.27
N GLN A 140 20.17 3.36 22.58
CA GLN A 140 20.61 3.65 21.21
C GLN A 140 22.02 4.29 21.16
N ASP A 141 22.56 4.73 22.30
CA ASP A 141 23.92 5.26 22.42
C ASP A 141 25.00 4.17 22.48
N GLN A 142 26.27 4.54 22.30
CA GLN A 142 27.38 3.59 22.09
C GLN A 142 27.56 2.58 23.22
N VAL A 143 27.72 1.31 22.84
CA VAL A 143 27.91 0.17 23.76
C VAL A 143 29.41 0.03 24.08
N LYS A 144 29.73 -0.48 25.27
CA LYS A 144 31.12 -0.77 25.66
C LYS A 144 31.75 -1.82 24.70
N PRO A 145 32.92 -1.55 24.10
CA PRO A 145 33.56 -2.49 23.18
C PRO A 145 34.00 -3.81 23.83
N CYS A 146 34.10 -4.84 23.00
CA CYS A 146 34.68 -6.14 23.33
C CYS A 146 36.22 -6.09 23.34
N ASN A 147 36.85 -7.10 23.95
CA ASN A 147 38.30 -7.25 24.00
C ASN A 147 38.86 -7.56 22.60
N ILE A 148 39.88 -6.80 22.18
CA ILE A 148 40.53 -6.93 20.88
C ILE A 148 41.03 -8.34 20.55
N LYS A 149 41.44 -9.13 21.55
CA LYS A 149 41.86 -10.53 21.33
C LYS A 149 40.73 -11.35 20.72
N GLY A 150 39.52 -11.24 21.26
CA GLY A 150 38.36 -11.97 20.74
C GLY A 150 37.96 -11.51 19.33
N ILE A 151 38.15 -10.24 19.00
CA ILE A 151 37.90 -9.71 17.66
C ILE A 151 38.91 -10.27 16.65
N LYS A 152 40.21 -10.28 16.99
CA LYS A 152 41.25 -10.91 16.16
C LYS A 152 40.98 -12.41 15.99
N ASP A 153 40.58 -13.11 17.05
CA ASP A 153 40.20 -14.53 16.97
C ASP A 153 39.02 -14.78 16.00
N VAL A 154 38.01 -13.90 15.96
CA VAL A 154 36.87 -13.99 15.02
C VAL A 154 37.32 -13.70 13.58
N ILE A 155 38.16 -12.68 13.36
CA ILE A 155 38.73 -12.37 12.03
C ILE A 155 39.52 -13.58 11.52
N SER A 156 40.47 -14.09 12.30
CA SER A 156 41.36 -15.18 11.89
C SER A 156 40.60 -16.49 11.63
N LYS A 157 39.57 -16.80 12.42
CA LYS A 157 38.69 -17.96 12.17
C LYS A 157 37.80 -17.80 10.94
N SER A 158 37.30 -16.59 10.68
CA SER A 158 36.36 -16.34 9.57
C SER A 158 37.06 -16.23 8.21
N LEU A 159 38.22 -15.57 8.17
CA LEU A 159 38.97 -15.30 6.94
C LEU A 159 40.18 -16.26 6.74
N GLY A 160 40.45 -17.14 7.69
CA GLY A 160 41.48 -18.18 7.60
C GLY A 160 42.92 -17.68 7.65
N LYS A 161 43.16 -16.41 7.99
CA LYS A 161 44.47 -15.75 8.05
C LYS A 161 44.49 -14.70 9.17
N ASP A 162 45.66 -14.44 9.73
CA ASP A 162 45.80 -13.39 10.76
C ASP A 162 45.58 -11.98 10.21
N CYS A 163 45.16 -11.05 11.07
CA CYS A 163 45.02 -9.63 10.72
C CYS A 163 46.28 -9.04 10.06
N LEU A 164 47.49 -9.41 10.49
CA LEU A 164 48.76 -8.94 9.93
C LEU A 164 49.03 -9.46 8.50
N GLU A 165 48.38 -10.57 8.11
CA GLU A 165 48.44 -11.09 6.74
C GLU A 165 47.38 -10.47 5.81
N LEU A 166 46.26 -10.03 6.38
CA LEU A 166 45.12 -9.47 5.65
C LEU A 166 45.25 -7.96 5.43
N PHE A 167 45.70 -7.23 6.45
CA PHE A 167 45.74 -5.77 6.48
C PHE A 167 47.18 -5.26 6.60
N LEU A 168 47.47 -4.11 5.99
CA LEU A 168 48.71 -3.36 6.17
C LEU A 168 48.75 -2.70 7.56
N THR A 169 47.61 -2.20 8.02
CA THR A 169 47.39 -1.68 9.38
C THR A 169 46.00 -2.09 9.86
N PHE A 170 45.84 -2.29 11.17
CA PHE A 170 44.57 -2.59 11.81
C PHE A 170 44.53 -1.91 13.18
N ASP A 171 43.65 -0.94 13.35
CA ASP A 171 43.56 -0.15 14.57
C ASP A 171 42.90 -0.98 15.69
N GLU A 172 43.66 -1.30 16.74
CA GLU A 172 43.14 -2.10 17.86
C GLU A 172 42.01 -1.42 18.63
N LYS A 173 41.93 -0.09 18.55
CA LYS A 173 40.84 0.70 19.10
C LYS A 173 39.69 0.78 18.07
N PRO A 174 38.48 0.31 18.39
CA PRO A 174 37.36 0.39 17.47
C PRO A 174 36.89 1.84 17.26
N VAL A 175 36.40 2.11 16.05
CA VAL A 175 35.76 3.36 15.63
C VAL A 175 34.36 3.47 16.23
N ALA A 176 33.63 2.36 16.26
CA ALA A 176 32.29 2.26 16.85
C ALA A 176 32.07 0.87 17.45
N ALA A 177 31.23 0.79 18.49
CA ALA A 177 30.78 -0.46 19.08
C ALA A 177 29.26 -0.44 19.24
N ALA A 178 28.61 -1.49 18.71
CA ALA A 178 27.17 -1.66 18.67
C ALA A 178 26.75 -2.83 19.59
N SER A 179 25.48 -3.23 19.52
CA SER A 179 24.92 -4.30 20.37
C SER A 179 25.45 -5.70 20.03
N ILE A 180 25.82 -5.97 18.77
CA ILE A 180 26.20 -7.32 18.30
C ILE A 180 27.61 -7.42 17.69
N ALA A 181 28.23 -6.27 17.40
CA ALA A 181 29.46 -6.14 16.63
C ALA A 181 30.19 -4.82 16.95
N GLN A 182 31.47 -4.74 16.58
CA GLN A 182 32.23 -3.48 16.59
C GLN A 182 32.96 -3.26 15.25
N VAL A 183 33.21 -2.00 14.92
CA VAL A 183 33.85 -1.56 13.68
C VAL A 183 35.26 -1.08 13.98
N HIS A 184 36.24 -1.65 13.29
CA HIS A 184 37.63 -1.23 13.31
C HIS A 184 37.99 -0.48 12.03
N HIS A 185 38.97 0.42 12.12
CA HIS A 185 39.63 1.00 10.96
C HIS A 185 40.88 0.18 10.62
N GLY A 186 41.21 0.10 9.34
CA GLY A 186 42.45 -0.50 8.88
C GLY A 186 42.78 -0.08 7.45
N THR A 187 43.96 -0.46 6.98
CA THR A 187 44.41 -0.20 5.60
C THR A 187 44.73 -1.53 4.92
N LEU A 188 44.27 -1.73 3.68
CA LEU A 188 44.59 -2.89 2.86
C LEU A 188 46.01 -2.78 2.28
N LYS A 189 46.57 -3.91 1.81
CA LYS A 189 47.92 -3.97 1.20
C LYS A 189 48.08 -3.15 -0.09
N ASN A 190 46.98 -2.68 -0.68
CA ASN A 190 46.95 -1.76 -1.81
C ASN A 190 46.72 -0.28 -1.38
N ASN A 191 46.91 0.03 -0.10
CA ASN A 191 46.72 1.35 0.54
C ASN A 191 45.28 1.90 0.58
N GLN A 192 44.25 1.07 0.40
CA GLN A 192 42.85 1.49 0.60
C GLN A 192 42.44 1.44 2.08
N GLU A 193 41.83 2.50 2.60
CA GLU A 193 41.24 2.53 3.96
C GLU A 193 39.93 1.72 4.01
N VAL A 194 39.75 0.92 5.06
CA VAL A 194 38.60 0.03 5.25
C VAL A 194 37.99 0.10 6.65
N ALA A 195 36.66 0.05 6.70
CA ALA A 195 35.87 -0.23 7.88
C ALA A 195 35.66 -1.76 7.98
N ILE A 196 36.10 -2.35 9.09
CA ILE A 196 36.08 -3.79 9.33
C ILE A 196 35.12 -4.04 10.49
N LYS A 197 33.88 -4.40 10.16
CA LYS A 197 32.81 -4.68 11.12
C LYS A 197 32.83 -6.16 11.49
N VAL A 198 33.05 -6.45 12.78
CA VAL A 198 33.27 -7.81 13.29
C VAL A 198 32.25 -8.13 14.37
N GLN A 199 31.56 -9.26 14.23
CA GLN A 199 30.65 -9.77 15.26
C GLN A 199 31.39 -10.11 16.55
N TYR A 200 30.72 -9.94 17.69
CA TYR A 200 31.29 -10.37 18.97
C TYR A 200 31.45 -11.91 19.03
N PRO A 201 32.48 -12.44 19.70
CA PRO A 201 32.66 -13.87 19.89
C PRO A 201 31.41 -14.55 20.45
N ASP A 202 31.07 -15.70 19.86
CA ASP A 202 29.93 -16.57 20.20
C ASP A 202 28.54 -15.89 20.17
N VAL A 203 28.40 -14.71 19.55
CA VAL A 203 27.16 -13.92 19.62
C VAL A 203 25.92 -14.68 19.11
N GLU A 204 26.04 -15.43 18.02
CA GLU A 204 24.96 -16.26 17.47
C GLU A 204 24.53 -17.35 18.46
N GLN A 205 25.48 -18.02 19.13
CA GLN A 205 25.19 -19.09 20.10
C GLN A 205 24.54 -18.51 21.37
N ARG A 206 25.05 -17.38 21.88
CA ARG A 206 24.48 -16.68 23.04
C ARG A 206 23.07 -16.17 22.75
N MET A 207 22.81 -15.66 21.54
CA MET A 207 21.47 -15.23 21.13
C MET A 207 20.48 -16.40 21.01
N LYS A 208 20.90 -17.60 20.57
CA LYS A 208 20.03 -18.79 20.57
C LYS A 208 19.58 -19.16 21.99
N ILE A 209 20.47 -19.02 22.98
CA ILE A 209 20.15 -19.26 24.40
C ILE A 209 19.21 -18.16 24.93
N ASP A 210 19.59 -16.88 24.78
CA ASP A 210 18.79 -15.74 25.25
C ASP A 210 17.38 -15.72 24.61
N PHE A 211 17.27 -16.03 23.31
CA PHE A 211 15.99 -16.17 22.60
C PHE A 211 15.12 -17.28 23.22
N THR A 212 15.71 -18.44 23.52
CA THR A 212 14.97 -19.58 24.10
C THR A 212 14.44 -19.23 25.50
N ALA A 213 15.25 -18.57 26.32
CA ALA A 213 14.82 -18.04 27.61
C ALA A 213 13.68 -17.02 27.47
N MET A 214 13.77 -16.11 26.50
CA MET A 214 12.74 -15.11 26.25
C MET A 214 11.45 -15.69 25.66
N ALA A 215 11.50 -16.77 24.88
CA ALA A 215 10.32 -17.49 24.40
C ALA A 215 9.57 -18.18 25.54
N PHE A 216 10.30 -18.81 26.46
CA PHE A 216 9.72 -19.35 27.69
C PHE A 216 9.09 -18.24 28.56
N LEU A 217 9.76 -17.11 28.70
CA LEU A 217 9.28 -15.97 29.50
C LEU A 217 8.07 -15.29 28.85
N SER A 218 8.05 -15.09 27.53
CA SER A 218 6.90 -14.58 26.78
C SER A 218 5.64 -15.41 27.07
N LYS A 219 5.72 -16.71 26.82
CA LYS A 219 4.64 -17.67 27.11
C LYS A 219 4.22 -17.66 28.58
N SER A 220 5.16 -17.50 29.51
CA SER A 220 4.88 -17.40 30.94
C SER A 220 4.15 -16.10 31.31
N VAL A 221 4.48 -14.98 30.68
CA VAL A 221 3.82 -13.68 30.90
C VAL A 221 2.39 -13.69 30.33
N SER A 222 2.17 -14.30 29.16
CA SER A 222 0.84 -14.42 28.57
C SER A 222 -0.15 -15.27 29.40
N LEU A 223 0.32 -16.12 30.33
CA LEU A 223 -0.55 -16.75 31.33
C LEU A 223 -1.14 -15.76 32.35
N PHE A 224 -0.42 -14.66 32.63
CA PHE A 224 -0.87 -13.61 33.55
C PHE A 224 -1.57 -12.46 32.82
N PHE A 225 -1.28 -12.25 31.54
CA PHE A 225 -1.81 -11.16 30.72
C PHE A 225 -2.24 -11.69 29.33
N PRO A 226 -3.33 -12.47 29.25
CA PRO A 226 -3.74 -13.15 28.01
C PRO A 226 -4.17 -12.16 26.91
N GLU A 227 -4.61 -10.95 27.29
CA GLU A 227 -4.88 -9.83 26.39
C GLU A 227 -3.64 -9.29 25.63
N PHE A 228 -2.40 -9.71 25.95
CA PHE A 228 -1.17 -9.27 25.25
C PHE A 228 -0.44 -10.41 24.52
N THR A 229 -0.26 -10.28 23.20
CA THR A 229 0.34 -11.28 22.31
C THR A 229 1.87 -11.16 22.20
N PHE A 230 2.58 -11.28 23.34
CA PHE A 230 4.05 -11.18 23.40
C PHE A 230 4.80 -12.16 22.47
N ASP A 231 4.21 -13.32 22.15
CA ASP A 231 4.81 -14.31 21.25
C ASP A 231 4.95 -13.79 19.80
N GLN A 232 4.01 -12.95 19.33
CA GLN A 232 4.09 -12.33 18.00
C GLN A 232 5.26 -11.34 17.96
N LEU A 233 5.36 -10.47 18.98
CA LEU A 233 6.44 -9.51 19.15
C LEU A 233 7.82 -10.18 19.13
N LEU A 234 7.96 -11.28 19.88
CA LEU A 234 9.21 -12.03 19.93
C LEU A 234 9.55 -12.73 18.60
N SER A 235 8.53 -13.16 17.83
CA SER A 235 8.74 -13.79 16.52
C SER A 235 9.25 -12.82 15.45
N GLU A 236 8.74 -11.59 15.43
CA GLU A 236 9.23 -10.52 14.55
C GLU A 236 10.65 -10.08 14.96
N PHE A 237 10.89 -9.90 16.27
CA PHE A 237 12.22 -9.59 16.78
C PHE A 237 13.26 -10.66 16.41
N LYS A 238 12.89 -11.95 16.46
CA LYS A 238 13.74 -13.06 15.99
C LYS A 238 14.16 -12.88 14.54
N ARG A 239 13.24 -12.43 13.68
CA ARG A 239 13.47 -12.28 12.25
C ARG A 239 14.44 -11.14 11.96
N SER A 240 14.32 -10.02 12.66
CA SER A 240 15.25 -8.89 12.59
C SER A 240 16.66 -9.29 13.06
N ILE A 241 16.82 -9.78 14.30
CA ILE A 241 18.14 -10.15 14.84
C ILE A 241 18.83 -11.24 13.99
N SER A 242 18.08 -12.16 13.38
CA SER A 242 18.64 -13.18 12.48
C SER A 242 19.15 -12.61 11.15
N ALA A 243 18.59 -11.50 10.67
CA ALA A 243 19.08 -10.79 9.49
C ALA A 243 20.32 -9.94 9.82
N GLU A 244 20.36 -9.34 11.02
CA GLU A 244 21.51 -8.56 11.51
C GLU A 244 22.77 -9.42 11.72
N LEU A 245 22.60 -10.71 12.03
CA LEU A 245 23.68 -11.69 12.16
C LEU A 245 24.23 -12.22 10.82
N ASP A 246 23.69 -11.81 9.66
CA ASP A 246 24.21 -12.24 8.35
C ASP A 246 24.83 -11.07 7.57
N PHE A 247 26.12 -10.86 7.80
CA PHE A 247 26.89 -9.80 7.16
C PHE A 247 27.07 -9.98 5.64
N ILE A 248 26.86 -11.18 5.08
CA ILE A 248 26.80 -11.38 3.63
C ILE A 248 25.50 -10.77 3.08
N GLN A 249 24.39 -10.93 3.80
CA GLN A 249 23.12 -10.32 3.41
C GLN A 249 23.13 -8.79 3.58
N GLU A 250 23.84 -8.27 4.59
CA GLU A 250 24.15 -6.84 4.73
C GLU A 250 24.91 -6.30 3.52
N GLY A 251 26.05 -6.90 3.16
CA GLY A 251 26.86 -6.48 2.01
C GLY A 251 26.07 -6.49 0.69
N LYS A 252 25.25 -7.52 0.45
CA LYS A 252 24.38 -7.61 -0.74
C LYS A 252 23.31 -6.53 -0.77
N ASN A 253 22.77 -6.15 0.39
CA ASN A 253 21.85 -5.02 0.47
C ASN A 253 22.57 -3.69 0.20
N SER A 254 23.84 -3.54 0.63
CA SER A 254 24.65 -2.35 0.37
C SER A 254 24.94 -2.17 -1.12
N GLU A 255 25.44 -3.20 -1.80
CA GLU A 255 25.71 -3.14 -3.25
C GLU A 255 24.46 -2.82 -4.08
N ARG A 256 23.31 -3.41 -3.73
CA ARG A 256 22.03 -3.08 -4.40
C ARG A 256 21.69 -1.59 -4.25
N THR A 257 22.00 -1.00 -3.10
CA THR A 257 21.78 0.42 -2.83
C THR A 257 22.76 1.30 -3.61
N ALA A 258 24.03 0.88 -3.70
CA ALA A 258 25.03 1.53 -4.55
C ALA A 258 24.63 1.53 -6.03
N LEU A 259 24.02 0.44 -6.52
CA LEU A 259 23.47 0.36 -7.87
C LEU A 259 22.28 1.29 -8.07
N ASN A 260 21.31 1.29 -7.15
CA ASN A 260 20.15 2.16 -7.18
C ASN A 260 20.55 3.65 -7.25
N PHE A 261 21.48 4.07 -6.39
CA PHE A 261 21.95 5.46 -6.30
C PHE A 261 23.14 5.80 -7.20
N LYS A 262 23.53 4.93 -8.16
CA LYS A 262 24.70 5.15 -9.05
C LYS A 262 24.66 6.48 -9.83
N LYS A 263 23.47 7.07 -10.02
CA LYS A 263 23.27 8.37 -10.70
C LYS A 263 23.15 9.55 -9.72
N ASN A 264 22.96 9.30 -8.43
CA ASN A 264 22.75 10.34 -7.42
C ASN A 264 24.11 10.87 -6.94
N LYS A 265 24.30 12.20 -7.03
CA LYS A 265 25.58 12.85 -6.71
C LYS A 265 25.74 13.24 -5.25
N PHE A 266 24.78 13.00 -4.37
CA PHE A 266 24.82 13.40 -2.96
C PHE A 266 24.97 12.23 -1.99
N ILE A 267 24.82 11.00 -2.47
CA ILE A 267 24.77 9.78 -1.65
C ILE A 267 25.96 8.91 -2.01
N ARG A 268 26.74 8.52 -1.00
CA ARG A 268 27.84 7.55 -1.17
C ARG A 268 27.51 6.29 -0.37
N ILE A 269 27.52 5.16 -1.05
CA ILE A 269 27.40 3.85 -0.41
C ILE A 269 28.80 3.20 -0.38
N PRO A 270 29.30 2.76 0.78
CA PRO A 270 30.63 2.14 0.88
C PRO A 270 30.77 0.91 -0.02
N HIS A 271 31.88 0.83 -0.76
CA HIS A 271 32.22 -0.36 -1.54
C HIS A 271 32.49 -1.57 -0.62
N VAL A 272 31.91 -2.74 -0.92
CA VAL A 272 32.09 -3.98 -0.13
C VAL A 272 33.27 -4.80 -0.68
N TYR A 273 34.20 -5.19 0.18
CA TYR A 273 35.33 -6.05 -0.17
C TYR A 273 34.96 -7.51 0.08
N TRP A 274 34.41 -8.18 -0.94
CA TRP A 274 33.89 -9.54 -0.82
C TRP A 274 34.93 -10.59 -0.41
N ASP A 275 36.17 -10.48 -0.89
CA ASP A 275 37.27 -11.39 -0.51
C ASP A 275 37.64 -11.30 0.99
N LEU A 276 37.15 -10.26 1.68
CA LEU A 276 37.35 -10.01 3.11
C LEU A 276 36.00 -9.93 3.85
N THR A 277 34.93 -10.48 3.28
CA THR A 277 33.57 -10.46 3.84
C THR A 277 33.02 -11.87 3.97
N THR A 278 32.45 -12.16 5.14
CA THR A 278 31.87 -13.45 5.54
C THR A 278 30.57 -13.21 6.31
N ARG A 279 29.98 -14.24 6.92
CA ARG A 279 28.80 -14.06 7.78
C ARG A 279 29.12 -13.32 9.09
N GLN A 280 30.39 -13.31 9.55
CA GLN A 280 30.81 -12.74 10.83
C GLN A 280 31.70 -11.48 10.70
N VAL A 281 32.25 -11.21 9.51
CA VAL A 281 33.10 -10.05 9.20
C VAL A 281 32.57 -9.37 7.95
N LEU A 282 32.29 -8.06 8.01
CA LEU A 282 32.00 -7.23 6.83
C LEU A 282 33.13 -6.22 6.67
N THR A 283 33.81 -6.26 5.53
CA THR A 283 34.86 -5.30 5.19
C THR A 283 34.35 -4.38 4.09
N MET A 284 34.32 -3.08 4.33
CA MET A 284 33.83 -2.07 3.39
C MET A 284 34.75 -0.84 3.36
N GLU A 285 34.59 0.02 2.35
CA GLU A 285 35.33 1.28 2.21
C GLU A 285 35.20 2.14 3.48
N PHE A 286 36.31 2.61 4.03
CA PHE A 286 36.26 3.56 5.13
C PHE A 286 35.87 4.93 4.61
N CYS A 287 34.75 5.44 5.12
CA CYS A 287 34.20 6.73 4.72
C CYS A 287 34.36 7.74 5.86
N ARG A 288 34.91 8.92 5.55
CA ARG A 288 35.19 9.96 6.53
C ARG A 288 34.02 10.96 6.60
N GLY A 289 33.42 11.15 7.79
CA GLY A 289 32.35 12.10 8.05
C GLY A 289 32.01 12.21 9.54
N GLN A 290 31.00 13.01 9.89
CA GLN A 290 30.41 13.07 11.24
C GLN A 290 28.92 12.74 11.19
N LYS A 291 28.32 12.33 12.31
CA LYS A 291 26.90 11.94 12.35
C LYS A 291 25.98 13.06 11.86
N VAL A 292 24.89 12.68 11.19
CA VAL A 292 23.92 13.62 10.60
C VAL A 292 23.17 14.51 11.61
N ASN A 293 23.26 14.22 12.90
CA ASN A 293 22.74 15.06 13.98
C ASN A 293 23.79 16.00 14.61
N ASP A 294 25.05 15.98 14.17
CA ASP A 294 26.08 16.93 14.62
C ASP A 294 25.96 18.28 13.87
N LEU A 295 25.11 19.13 14.42
CA LEU A 295 24.84 20.47 13.88
C LEU A 295 25.97 21.46 14.13
N GLU A 296 26.85 21.25 15.11
CA GLU A 296 28.01 22.12 15.30
C GLU A 296 29.09 21.81 14.25
N PHE A 297 29.34 20.53 13.96
CA PHE A 297 30.19 20.12 12.85
C PHE A 297 29.71 20.69 11.51
N MET A 298 28.39 20.62 11.23
CA MET A 298 27.83 21.16 9.99
C MET A 298 28.05 22.68 9.86
N LYS A 299 27.84 23.46 10.93
CA LYS A 299 28.15 24.91 10.94
C LYS A 299 29.62 25.20 10.67
N VAL A 300 30.52 24.56 11.41
CA VAL A 300 31.98 24.77 11.30
C VAL A 300 32.50 24.35 9.92
N SER A 301 31.90 23.32 9.32
CA SER A 301 32.26 22.81 7.99
C SER A 301 31.54 23.51 6.83
N GLY A 302 30.71 24.53 7.09
CA GLY A 302 29.96 25.25 6.05
C GLY A 302 28.84 24.44 5.37
N VAL A 303 28.46 23.28 5.92
CA VAL A 303 27.40 22.41 5.38
C VAL A 303 26.04 22.92 5.86
N ASN A 304 25.12 23.16 4.92
CA ASN A 304 23.78 23.66 5.24
C ASN A 304 22.85 22.50 5.70
N PRO A 305 22.38 22.47 6.97
CA PRO A 305 21.56 21.36 7.48
C PRO A 305 20.22 21.19 6.74
N THR A 306 19.63 22.27 6.21
CA THR A 306 18.39 22.21 5.42
C THR A 306 18.60 21.44 4.11
N LYS A 307 19.76 21.62 3.45
CA LYS A 307 20.07 20.84 2.25
C LYS A 307 20.30 19.36 2.57
N VAL A 308 20.93 19.06 3.72
CA VAL A 308 21.09 17.68 4.21
C VAL A 308 19.73 17.03 4.46
N ALA A 309 18.81 17.74 5.12
CA ALA A 309 17.43 17.28 5.32
C ALA A 309 16.66 17.04 4.02
N GLN A 310 16.80 17.95 3.04
CA GLN A 310 16.18 17.80 1.73
C GLN A 310 16.73 16.57 0.98
N ALA A 311 18.05 16.41 0.93
CA ALA A 311 18.68 15.26 0.29
C ALA A 311 18.26 13.93 0.97
N LEU A 312 18.18 13.92 2.31
CA LEU A 312 17.62 12.81 3.09
C LEU A 312 16.21 12.42 2.63
N MET A 313 15.30 13.38 2.57
CA MET A 313 13.92 13.15 2.12
C MET A 313 13.87 12.65 0.68
N GLU A 314 14.63 13.26 -0.23
CA GLU A 314 14.70 12.88 -1.64
C GLU A 314 15.18 11.42 -1.81
N ALA A 315 16.22 11.02 -1.06
CA ALA A 315 16.75 9.65 -1.10
C ALA A 315 15.78 8.60 -0.55
N PHE A 316 15.13 8.86 0.59
CA PHE A 316 14.13 7.94 1.13
C PHE A 316 12.91 7.85 0.20
N ALA A 317 12.49 8.97 -0.41
CA ALA A 317 11.46 8.96 -1.45
C ALA A 317 11.90 8.16 -2.70
N GLU A 318 13.15 8.30 -3.16
CA GLU A 318 13.70 7.54 -4.29
C GLU A 318 13.68 6.03 -4.00
N MET A 319 14.15 5.62 -2.81
CA MET A 319 14.12 4.21 -2.38
C MET A 319 12.71 3.60 -2.37
N ILE A 320 11.70 4.37 -1.99
CA ILE A 320 10.31 3.91 -1.86
C ILE A 320 9.59 3.93 -3.20
N PHE A 321 9.55 5.10 -3.85
CA PHE A 321 8.68 5.36 -5.00
C PHE A 321 9.33 5.06 -6.35
N VAL A 322 10.67 5.04 -6.43
CA VAL A 322 11.41 4.71 -7.67
C VAL A 322 11.94 3.28 -7.61
N HIS A 323 12.65 2.91 -6.54
CA HIS A 323 13.37 1.64 -6.48
C HIS A 323 12.59 0.47 -5.87
N GLY A 324 11.50 0.74 -5.14
CA GLY A 324 10.74 -0.28 -4.40
C GLY A 324 11.59 -1.07 -3.40
N PHE A 325 12.67 -0.48 -2.88
CA PHE A 325 13.67 -1.09 -2.03
C PHE A 325 14.27 -0.05 -1.11
N VAL A 326 13.87 -0.11 0.17
CA VAL A 326 14.43 0.71 1.24
C VAL A 326 15.59 -0.05 1.86
N HIS A 327 16.75 0.60 1.84
CA HIS A 327 17.93 0.22 2.61
C HIS A 327 18.14 1.28 3.68
N GLY A 328 18.19 0.87 4.94
CA GLY A 328 18.62 1.71 6.04
C GLY A 328 17.59 1.85 7.15
N ASP A 329 18.12 1.84 8.37
CA ASP A 329 17.50 2.39 9.57
C ASP A 329 17.85 3.90 9.62
N PRO A 330 16.85 4.82 9.60
CA PRO A 330 17.08 6.27 9.57
C PRO A 330 17.67 6.85 10.86
N HIS A 331 18.01 6.00 11.85
CA HIS A 331 18.74 6.40 13.05
C HIS A 331 20.00 7.24 12.72
N PRO A 332 20.21 8.40 13.37
CA PRO A 332 21.31 9.32 13.03
C PRO A 332 22.72 8.74 13.19
N GLY A 333 22.87 7.61 13.88
CA GLY A 333 24.14 6.91 14.02
C GLY A 333 24.58 6.14 12.78
N ASN A 334 23.68 5.85 11.83
CA ASN A 334 23.97 5.08 10.61
C ASN A 334 24.26 5.98 9.39
N ILE A 335 24.16 7.30 9.58
CA ILE A 335 24.28 8.31 8.52
C ILE A 335 25.36 9.31 8.90
N LEU A 336 26.45 9.32 8.12
CA LEU A 336 27.50 10.34 8.23
C LEU A 336 27.31 11.43 7.17
N VAL A 337 27.74 12.65 7.47
CA VAL A 337 27.84 13.81 6.57
C VAL A 337 29.31 14.16 6.39
N SER A 338 29.72 14.37 5.15
CA SER A 338 31.10 14.68 4.77
C SER A 338 31.16 15.92 3.87
N PRO A 339 31.90 16.98 4.22
CA PRO A 339 32.02 18.19 3.40
C PRO A 339 32.94 17.96 2.19
N GLU A 340 32.50 18.39 1.01
CA GLU A 340 33.37 18.51 -0.17
C GLU A 340 34.09 19.87 -0.22
N ARG A 341 35.22 19.91 -0.95
CA ARG A 341 36.02 21.13 -1.17
C ARG A 341 35.27 22.29 -1.85
N ASN A 342 34.07 22.08 -2.40
CA ASN A 342 33.29 23.06 -3.18
C ASN A 342 31.87 23.31 -2.62
N ASN A 343 31.69 23.44 -1.30
CA ASN A 343 30.38 23.66 -0.63
C ASN A 343 29.31 22.56 -0.89
N GLY A 344 29.73 21.40 -1.38
CA GLY A 344 28.93 20.19 -1.45
C GLY A 344 29.02 19.39 -0.15
N PHE A 345 28.10 18.45 0.04
CA PHE A 345 28.23 17.41 1.04
C PHE A 345 27.81 16.08 0.42
N HIS A 346 28.48 15.02 0.82
CA HIS A 346 27.98 13.65 0.64
C HIS A 346 27.55 13.11 1.98
N TRP A 347 26.64 12.15 1.94
CA TRP A 347 26.31 11.39 3.13
C TRP A 347 26.44 9.89 2.88
N ILE A 348 26.93 9.22 3.92
CA ILE A 348 27.35 7.82 3.89
C ILE A 348 26.40 7.02 4.77
N MET A 349 25.88 5.92 4.23
CA MET A 349 25.00 5.00 4.93
C MET A 349 25.75 3.71 5.28
N GLU A 350 25.88 3.40 6.58
CA GLU A 350 26.87 2.40 7.06
C GLU A 350 26.31 1.07 7.62
N SER A 351 25.02 0.96 8.00
CA SER A 351 24.39 -0.21 8.69
C SER A 351 22.86 0.03 8.90
N ILE A 352 21.93 -0.91 9.19
CA ILE A 352 21.59 -2.24 8.62
C ILE A 352 20.06 -2.20 8.29
N GLU A 353 19.61 -3.10 7.41
CA GLU A 353 18.32 -3.84 7.41
C GLU A 353 17.38 -3.60 6.22
N ASN A 354 16.85 -4.70 5.67
CA ASN A 354 15.85 -4.72 4.61
C ASN A 354 14.47 -4.98 5.23
N TRP A 355 13.87 -3.92 5.81
CA TRP A 355 12.56 -3.96 6.46
C TRP A 355 11.48 -4.62 5.58
N MET A 356 11.53 -4.43 4.26
CA MET A 356 10.52 -4.91 3.30
C MET A 356 10.74 -6.35 2.78
N ARG A 357 11.62 -7.15 3.42
CA ARG A 357 11.60 -8.62 3.31
C ARG A 357 10.97 -9.33 4.52
N GLY A 358 10.55 -8.57 5.53
CA GLY A 358 9.84 -9.05 6.72
C GLY A 358 8.33 -9.00 6.55
N SER A 359 7.83 -7.76 6.58
CA SER A 359 6.48 -7.39 6.18
C SER A 359 6.33 -7.57 4.67
N GLY A 360 5.18 -8.08 4.23
CA GLY A 360 4.88 -8.12 2.80
C GLY A 360 4.79 -6.70 2.27
N LEU A 361 5.71 -6.29 1.39
CA LEU A 361 5.58 -5.04 0.63
C LEU A 361 5.92 -5.22 -0.86
N ALA A 362 6.80 -6.16 -1.19
CA ALA A 362 6.87 -6.77 -2.53
C ALA A 362 5.57 -7.49 -2.96
N LYS A 363 4.60 -7.65 -2.05
CA LYS A 363 3.21 -8.07 -2.34
C LYS A 363 2.16 -6.94 -2.19
N TYR A 364 2.51 -5.79 -1.61
CA TYR A 364 1.54 -4.73 -1.27
C TYR A 364 1.60 -3.53 -2.22
N CYS A 365 2.68 -3.33 -2.98
CA CYS A 365 2.66 -2.40 -4.13
C CYS A 365 1.70 -2.84 -5.26
N THR A 366 0.89 -3.89 -5.06
CA THR A 366 -0.16 -4.37 -5.97
C THR A 366 -1.48 -4.67 -5.26
N ILE A 367 -1.66 -4.26 -3.98
CA ILE A 367 -2.93 -4.40 -3.25
C ILE A 367 -3.31 -3.07 -2.62
N SER A 368 -4.32 -2.43 -3.21
CA SER A 368 -5.04 -1.31 -2.63
C SER A 368 -5.78 -1.72 -1.36
N GLN A 369 -5.90 -0.77 -0.41
CA GLN A 369 -6.73 -0.85 0.81
C GLN A 369 -6.20 -1.80 1.91
N GLY A 370 -5.79 -1.20 3.03
CA GLY A 370 -5.37 -1.91 4.24
C GLY A 370 -4.50 -1.04 5.15
N SER A 371 -5.08 -0.53 6.23
CA SER A 371 -4.37 0.24 7.26
C SER A 371 -3.37 -0.66 8.01
N ASN A 372 -2.10 -0.60 7.62
CA ASN A 372 -1.01 -1.30 8.30
C ASN A 372 -0.31 -0.36 9.31
N PRO A 373 -0.39 -0.61 10.63
CA PRO A 373 0.19 0.27 11.65
C PRO A 373 1.68 0.54 11.48
N GLY A 374 2.44 -0.41 10.92
CA GLY A 374 3.89 -0.25 10.71
C GLY A 374 4.25 0.86 9.72
N ALA A 375 3.45 1.04 8.65
CA ALA A 375 3.69 2.10 7.66
C ALA A 375 3.35 3.49 8.23
N VAL A 376 2.33 3.58 9.09
CA VAL A 376 1.93 4.83 9.76
C VAL A 376 2.94 5.21 10.84
N ALA A 377 3.38 4.27 11.67
CA ALA A 377 4.41 4.50 12.68
C ALA A 377 5.74 4.94 12.04
N TRP A 378 6.16 4.27 10.96
CA TRP A 378 7.38 4.65 10.23
C TRP A 378 7.28 6.04 9.58
N ALA A 379 6.13 6.38 8.97
CA ALA A 379 5.90 7.72 8.44
C ALA A 379 5.94 8.79 9.55
N GLN A 380 5.42 8.48 10.74
CA GLN A 380 5.50 9.35 11.92
C GLN A 380 6.94 9.51 12.44
N GLU A 381 7.76 8.46 12.44
CA GLU A 381 9.18 8.54 12.82
C GLU A 381 10.01 9.34 11.82
N LEU A 382 9.82 9.13 10.51
CA LEU A 382 10.49 9.92 9.48
C LEU A 382 10.08 11.40 9.57
N LEU A 383 8.78 11.69 9.75
CA LEU A 383 8.28 13.06 9.96
C LEU A 383 8.81 13.67 11.27
N ALA A 384 8.93 12.91 12.35
CA ALA A 384 9.50 13.39 13.61
C ALA A 384 11.01 13.65 13.52
N PHE A 385 11.74 12.87 12.73
CA PHE A 385 13.15 13.08 12.44
C PHE A 385 13.36 14.32 11.57
N VAL A 386 12.60 14.47 10.48
CA VAL A 386 12.60 15.66 9.62
C VAL A 386 12.20 16.91 10.40
N SER A 387 11.12 16.85 11.21
CA SER A 387 10.69 17.96 12.08
C SER A 387 11.79 18.37 13.05
N LYS A 388 12.50 17.43 13.69
CA LYS A 388 13.64 17.75 14.56
C LYS A 388 14.77 18.49 13.82
N ILE A 389 15.04 18.17 12.57
CA ILE A 389 16.07 18.89 11.78
C ILE A 389 15.55 20.28 11.38
N GLU A 390 14.29 20.40 10.96
CA GLU A 390 13.67 21.67 10.60
C GLU A 390 13.51 22.63 11.79
N ASP A 391 13.07 22.14 12.95
CA ASP A 391 12.85 22.94 14.16
C ASP A 391 14.16 23.57 14.66
N VAL A 392 15.27 22.83 14.58
CA VAL A 392 16.59 23.39 14.93
C VAL A 392 17.11 24.33 13.83
N GLY A 393 16.80 24.08 12.56
CA GLY A 393 17.03 25.03 11.47
C GLY A 393 16.32 26.37 11.70
N ARG A 394 15.04 26.35 12.12
CA ARG A 394 14.26 27.55 12.50
C ARG A 394 14.84 28.22 13.75
N SER A 395 15.24 27.44 14.76
CA SER A 395 15.89 27.95 15.99
C SER A 395 17.21 28.68 15.70
N LEU A 396 17.97 28.21 14.71
CA LEU A 396 19.22 28.86 14.26
C LEU A 396 18.98 30.12 13.44
N ALA A 397 18.00 30.12 12.53
CA ALA A 397 17.61 31.31 11.78
C ALA A 397 17.18 32.46 12.73
N ASN A 398 16.38 32.14 13.75
CA ASN A 398 15.92 33.11 14.76
C ASN A 398 17.04 33.68 15.64
N LYS A 399 18.21 33.03 15.74
CA LYS A 399 19.37 33.54 16.50
C LYS A 399 20.34 34.40 15.69
N LEU A 400 20.20 34.44 14.36
CA LEU A 400 21.16 35.11 13.46
C LEU A 400 20.66 36.45 12.89
N THR A 401 19.47 36.91 13.28
CA THR A 401 18.89 38.22 12.85
C THR A 401 18.90 38.45 11.34
N LEU A 402 18.74 37.39 10.55
CA LEU A 402 18.53 37.49 9.11
C LEU A 402 17.02 37.64 8.82
N PRO A 403 16.60 38.58 7.96
CA PRO A 403 15.20 38.77 7.64
C PRO A 403 14.65 37.55 6.89
N PRO A 404 13.36 37.18 7.07
CA PRO A 404 12.77 36.04 6.39
C PRO A 404 12.62 36.30 4.88
N SER A 405 13.52 35.74 4.08
CA SER A 405 13.38 35.78 2.62
C SER A 405 12.32 34.77 2.14
N PRO A 406 11.33 35.18 1.33
CA PRO A 406 10.34 34.26 0.78
C PRO A 406 10.95 33.44 -0.38
N LEU A 407 11.42 32.23 -0.08
CA LEU A 407 11.76 31.22 -1.09
C LEU A 407 10.74 30.08 -1.01
N SER A 408 9.77 30.14 -1.91
CA SER A 408 8.70 29.16 -2.07
C SER A 408 9.19 27.87 -2.73
N ALA A 409 8.36 26.82 -2.69
CA ALA A 409 8.58 25.50 -3.28
C ALA A 409 8.73 25.46 -4.83
N ALA A 410 8.96 26.60 -5.47
CA ALA A 410 9.16 26.72 -6.92
C ALA A 410 10.57 26.35 -7.39
N SER A 411 11.59 26.41 -6.52
CA SER A 411 12.99 26.12 -6.88
C SER A 411 13.28 24.63 -7.09
N ALA A 412 12.64 23.74 -6.31
CA ALA A 412 12.81 22.29 -6.44
C ALA A 412 12.31 21.72 -7.78
N LYS A 413 11.31 22.36 -8.41
CA LYS A 413 10.77 21.91 -9.71
C LYS A 413 11.67 22.21 -10.93
N ARG A 414 12.64 23.13 -10.83
CA ARG A 414 13.45 23.54 -12.01
C ARG A 414 14.67 22.67 -12.31
N ASN A 415 15.25 21.98 -11.33
CA ASN A 415 16.49 21.22 -11.53
C ASN A 415 16.29 19.76 -11.96
N ILE A 416 15.05 19.27 -12.00
CA ILE A 416 14.73 17.90 -12.48
C ILE A 416 14.71 17.83 -14.02
N ALA A 417 14.55 18.97 -14.70
CA ALA A 417 14.37 19.04 -16.16
C ALA A 417 15.67 19.06 -16.99
N SER A 418 16.86 19.08 -16.38
CA SER A 418 18.14 19.38 -17.07
C SER A 418 19.16 18.24 -17.13
N LEU A 419 18.81 17.01 -16.72
CA LEU A 419 19.72 15.84 -16.70
C LEU A 419 19.45 14.79 -17.79
N SER A 420 18.59 15.08 -18.77
CA SER A 420 18.27 14.21 -19.91
C SER A 420 19.16 14.47 -21.12
N THR A 421 20.42 14.04 -21.07
CA THR A 421 21.25 13.83 -22.29
C THR A 421 21.66 12.36 -22.40
N PRO A 422 21.37 11.67 -23.53
CA PRO A 422 21.75 10.27 -23.70
C PRO A 422 23.24 10.15 -24.08
N ILE A 423 23.97 9.29 -23.37
CA ILE A 423 25.33 8.85 -23.75
C ILE A 423 25.18 7.62 -24.67
N PRO A 424 25.94 7.50 -25.77
CA PRO A 424 25.76 6.39 -26.71
C PRO A 424 26.38 5.09 -26.19
N GLU A 425 25.62 3.98 -26.20
CA GLU A 425 26.18 2.66 -25.92
C GLU A 425 27.01 2.14 -27.11
N LYS A 426 28.27 1.81 -26.86
CA LYS A 426 29.05 0.87 -27.69
C LYS A 426 29.24 -0.44 -26.95
N HIS A 427 29.14 -1.52 -27.72
CA HIS A 427 29.12 -2.93 -27.33
C HIS A 427 29.94 -3.34 -26.10
N CYS A 428 29.37 -4.24 -25.29
CA CYS A 428 30.14 -5.30 -24.64
C CYS A 428 29.37 -6.63 -24.66
N HIS A 429 29.96 -7.66 -25.28
CA HIS A 429 29.40 -9.00 -25.32
C HIS A 429 29.74 -9.77 -24.04
N LEU A 430 28.75 -10.38 -23.40
CA LEU A 430 28.96 -11.44 -22.39
C LEU A 430 28.52 -12.79 -22.94
N ARG A 431 29.51 -13.66 -23.20
CA ARG A 431 29.32 -15.00 -23.75
C ARG A 431 28.71 -15.94 -22.71
N LEU A 432 27.54 -16.50 -23.00
CA LEU A 432 26.99 -17.61 -22.23
C LEU A 432 27.76 -18.91 -22.51
N TYR A 433 28.34 -19.49 -21.46
CA TYR A 433 29.00 -20.80 -21.52
C TYR A 433 27.95 -21.91 -21.64
N LYS A 434 27.79 -22.50 -22.83
CA LYS A 434 27.13 -23.80 -22.96
C LYS A 434 28.08 -24.89 -22.44
N ARG A 435 27.63 -25.67 -21.45
CA ARG A 435 28.13 -27.04 -21.25
C ARG A 435 26.95 -28.01 -21.22
N SER A 436 27.11 -29.06 -21.99
CA SER A 436 26.13 -30.11 -22.27
C SER A 436 26.18 -31.21 -21.22
N SER A 437 25.01 -31.62 -20.73
CA SER A 437 24.81 -32.91 -20.08
C SER A 437 23.37 -33.36 -20.28
N SER A 438 23.09 -33.89 -21.47
CA SER A 438 21.92 -34.75 -21.71
C SER A 438 22.04 -36.05 -20.91
N ALA A 439 20.89 -36.68 -20.61
CA ALA A 439 20.75 -38.00 -19.99
C ALA A 439 20.94 -38.13 -18.46
N VAL A 440 20.16 -37.38 -17.67
CA VAL A 440 19.42 -37.93 -16.50
C VAL A 440 18.04 -37.25 -16.45
N ALA A 441 17.11 -37.71 -17.30
CA ALA A 441 15.75 -37.15 -17.41
C ALA A 441 14.68 -38.26 -17.40
N ALA A 442 14.78 -39.12 -16.37
CA ALA A 442 13.77 -40.08 -15.94
C ALA A 442 13.94 -40.28 -14.43
N ASP A 443 12.85 -40.64 -13.73
CA ASP A 443 12.82 -40.93 -12.28
C ASP A 443 13.24 -39.81 -11.30
N LEU A 444 12.64 -38.63 -11.47
CA LEU A 444 12.24 -37.84 -10.29
C LEU A 444 10.81 -38.23 -9.90
N THR A 445 10.73 -39.02 -8.83
CA THR A 445 9.49 -39.51 -8.23
C THR A 445 8.54 -38.38 -7.83
N LYS A 446 7.23 -38.64 -7.98
CA LYS A 446 6.16 -37.71 -7.56
C LYS A 446 6.05 -37.62 -6.02
N GLU A 447 7.03 -37.03 -5.35
CA GLU A 447 6.76 -36.38 -4.07
C GLU A 447 6.06 -35.04 -4.33
N THR A 448 4.78 -35.14 -4.66
CA THR A 448 3.89 -33.98 -4.68
C THR A 448 3.81 -33.46 -3.25
N LEU A 449 4.46 -32.33 -2.96
CA LEU A 449 4.24 -31.54 -1.75
C LEU A 449 2.73 -31.25 -1.63
N ARG A 450 2.02 -32.09 -0.87
CA ARG A 450 0.62 -31.89 -0.51
C ARG A 450 0.57 -30.72 0.46
N ALA A 451 0.54 -29.51 -0.09
CA ALA A 451 0.25 -28.30 0.65
C ALA A 451 -1.05 -28.51 1.46
N TYR A 452 -1.03 -28.11 2.73
CA TYR A 452 -2.20 -28.20 3.58
C TYR A 452 -3.38 -27.44 2.97
N THR A 453 -4.52 -28.12 2.82
CA THR A 453 -5.79 -27.53 2.38
C THR A 453 -6.77 -27.52 3.53
N THR A 454 -7.54 -26.44 3.69
CA THR A 454 -8.66 -26.41 4.63
C THR A 454 -9.79 -27.34 4.17
N LYS A 455 -10.75 -27.62 5.05
CA LYS A 455 -12.00 -28.34 4.71
C LYS A 455 -13.14 -27.39 4.29
N VAL A 456 -12.86 -26.11 4.06
CA VAL A 456 -13.87 -25.12 3.68
C VAL A 456 -14.04 -25.15 2.17
N SER A 457 -15.20 -25.61 1.70
CA SER A 457 -15.56 -25.58 0.28
C SER A 457 -15.52 -24.14 -0.25
N ARG A 458 -14.90 -23.94 -1.42
CA ARG A 458 -14.97 -22.66 -2.15
C ARG A 458 -16.44 -22.31 -2.42
N ASN A 459 -16.83 -21.07 -2.16
CA ASN A 459 -18.15 -20.56 -2.54
C ASN A 459 -18.38 -20.82 -4.05
N THR A 460 -19.43 -21.58 -4.37
CA THR A 460 -19.77 -21.99 -5.74
C THR A 460 -20.06 -20.80 -6.64
N ASN A 461 -20.66 -19.72 -6.12
CA ASN A 461 -20.88 -18.47 -6.84
C ASN A 461 -19.57 -17.82 -7.29
N MET A 462 -18.54 -17.82 -6.42
CA MET A 462 -17.20 -17.35 -6.76
C MET A 462 -16.50 -18.23 -7.82
N ALA A 463 -17.01 -19.43 -8.10
CA ALA A 463 -16.52 -20.30 -9.17
C ALA A 463 -17.29 -20.13 -10.50
N LYS A 464 -18.44 -19.43 -10.51
CA LYS A 464 -19.19 -19.10 -11.73
C LYS A 464 -18.53 -18.02 -12.57
N LEU A 465 -17.73 -17.13 -11.94
CA LEU A 465 -17.10 -15.99 -12.60
C LEU A 465 -16.12 -16.43 -13.70
N GLN A 466 -16.44 -16.10 -14.94
CA GLN A 466 -15.76 -16.61 -16.15
C GLN A 466 -14.32 -16.06 -16.35
N ALA A 467 -14.04 -14.87 -15.82
CA ALA A 467 -12.75 -14.18 -15.94
C ALA A 467 -12.48 -13.29 -14.71
N GLY A 468 -11.28 -12.70 -14.64
CA GLY A 468 -11.01 -11.59 -13.74
C GLY A 468 -11.81 -10.35 -14.15
N TYR A 469 -12.21 -9.54 -13.17
CA TYR A 469 -12.94 -8.29 -13.38
C TYR A 469 -12.25 -7.40 -14.44
N LEU A 470 -13.04 -6.74 -15.29
CA LEU A 470 -12.57 -6.01 -16.49
C LEU A 470 -11.35 -5.11 -16.25
N PHE A 471 -11.44 -4.24 -15.24
CA PHE A 471 -10.43 -3.21 -15.00
C PHE A 471 -9.09 -3.78 -14.50
N PRO A 472 -9.05 -4.78 -13.59
CA PRO A 472 -7.86 -5.58 -13.34
C PRO A 472 -7.20 -6.23 -14.56
N GLU A 473 -7.98 -6.75 -15.53
CA GLU A 473 -7.40 -7.33 -16.77
C GLU A 473 -6.75 -6.23 -17.64
N ILE A 474 -7.39 -5.07 -17.77
CA ILE A 474 -6.81 -3.90 -18.46
C ILE A 474 -5.53 -3.43 -17.75
N ALA A 475 -5.54 -3.38 -16.41
CA ALA A 475 -4.35 -3.03 -15.63
C ALA A 475 -3.21 -4.05 -15.83
N ARG A 476 -3.52 -5.35 -15.87
CA ARG A 476 -2.54 -6.42 -16.16
C ARG A 476 -1.93 -6.25 -17.56
N ARG A 477 -2.74 -5.94 -18.57
CA ARG A 477 -2.24 -5.68 -19.94
C ARG A 477 -1.41 -4.40 -20.02
N ARG A 478 -1.80 -3.32 -19.32
CA ARG A 478 -0.99 -2.10 -19.18
C ARG A 478 0.38 -2.39 -18.56
N VAL A 479 0.43 -3.15 -17.46
CA VAL A 479 1.70 -3.52 -16.80
C VAL A 479 2.58 -4.38 -17.71
N ALA A 480 2.00 -5.34 -18.44
CA ALA A 480 2.73 -6.12 -19.44
C ALA A 480 3.26 -5.25 -20.59
N HIS A 481 2.48 -4.28 -21.06
CA HIS A 481 2.88 -3.31 -22.10
C HIS A 481 4.03 -2.41 -21.63
N THR A 482 3.95 -1.82 -20.45
CA THR A 482 5.05 -1.02 -19.86
C THR A 482 6.29 -1.88 -19.59
N SER A 483 6.14 -3.17 -19.27
CA SER A 483 7.29 -4.09 -19.13
C SER A 483 7.95 -4.40 -20.48
N LYS A 484 7.16 -4.46 -21.56
CA LYS A 484 7.62 -4.69 -22.94
C LYS A 484 8.23 -3.42 -23.57
N TYR A 485 7.72 -2.25 -23.20
CA TYR A 485 8.17 -0.93 -23.66
C TYR A 485 8.41 0.02 -22.47
N PRO A 486 9.54 -0.08 -21.76
CA PRO A 486 9.79 0.69 -20.54
C PRO A 486 9.76 2.22 -20.74
N ASP A 487 10.21 2.70 -21.90
CA ASP A 487 10.28 4.14 -22.22
C ASP A 487 8.97 4.70 -22.82
N ALA A 488 7.96 3.85 -23.04
CA ALA A 488 6.70 4.27 -23.66
C ALA A 488 5.93 5.24 -22.75
N GLN A 489 5.62 6.41 -23.29
CA GLN A 489 4.76 7.40 -22.64
C GLN A 489 3.29 6.95 -22.72
N VAL A 490 2.91 6.03 -21.83
CA VAL A 490 1.58 5.42 -21.78
C VAL A 490 0.55 6.41 -21.22
N ILE A 491 -0.47 6.73 -22.01
CA ILE A 491 -1.60 7.56 -21.59
C ILE A 491 -2.80 6.63 -21.35
N SER A 492 -3.50 6.82 -20.21
CA SER A 492 -4.56 5.92 -19.77
C SER A 492 -5.94 6.56 -19.89
N LEU A 493 -6.64 6.30 -20.99
CA LEU A 493 -8.04 6.66 -21.22
C LEU A 493 -8.98 5.45 -21.05
N GLY A 494 -8.54 4.46 -20.27
CA GLY A 494 -9.22 3.18 -20.05
C GLY A 494 -10.20 3.24 -18.88
N ILE A 495 -9.73 2.92 -17.68
CA ILE A 495 -10.50 3.11 -16.44
C ILE A 495 -10.88 4.60 -16.34
N GLY A 496 -12.16 4.89 -16.10
CA GLY A 496 -12.63 6.25 -15.94
C GLY A 496 -12.25 6.81 -14.56
N ASP A 497 -10.97 7.01 -14.29
CA ASP A 497 -10.43 7.57 -13.05
C ASP A 497 -10.07 9.05 -13.26
N THR A 498 -10.47 9.91 -12.34
CA THR A 498 -10.32 11.37 -12.46
C THR A 498 -8.87 11.80 -12.23
N THR A 499 -8.35 12.74 -13.05
CA THR A 499 -6.93 13.16 -13.03
C THR A 499 -6.68 14.53 -12.42
N GLU A 500 -7.63 15.45 -12.52
CA GLU A 500 -7.48 16.80 -11.98
C GLU A 500 -7.55 16.82 -10.45
N PRO A 501 -6.79 17.71 -9.77
CA PRO A 501 -6.86 17.85 -8.33
C PRO A 501 -8.26 18.18 -7.81
N ILE A 502 -8.57 17.67 -6.62
CA ILE A 502 -9.79 18.06 -5.88
C ILE A 502 -9.68 19.55 -5.53
N PRO A 503 -10.72 20.37 -5.77
CA PRO A 503 -10.70 21.80 -5.48
C PRO A 503 -10.36 22.14 -4.02
N GLU A 504 -9.59 23.22 -3.84
CA GLU A 504 -9.00 23.59 -2.54
C GLU A 504 -10.05 23.86 -1.44
N VAL A 505 -11.22 24.40 -1.79
CA VAL A 505 -12.34 24.61 -0.86
C VAL A 505 -12.82 23.30 -0.22
N ILE A 506 -12.75 22.19 -0.98
CA ILE A 506 -13.15 20.85 -0.52
C ILE A 506 -12.02 20.20 0.28
N THR A 507 -10.77 20.25 -0.20
CA THR A 507 -9.62 19.66 0.51
C THR A 507 -9.33 20.38 1.83
N SER A 508 -9.54 21.70 1.88
CA SER A 508 -9.39 22.50 3.11
C SER A 508 -10.42 22.13 4.16
N ALA A 509 -11.66 21.81 3.78
CA ALA A 509 -12.68 21.30 4.71
C ALA A 509 -12.30 19.92 5.27
N MET A 510 -11.78 19.02 4.44
CA MET A 510 -11.25 17.72 4.87
C MET A 510 -10.06 17.88 5.83
N ALA A 511 -9.09 18.75 5.50
CA ALA A 511 -7.93 19.04 6.35
C ALA A 511 -8.35 19.67 7.69
N LYS A 512 -9.27 20.63 7.68
CA LYS A 512 -9.87 21.23 8.88
C LYS A 512 -10.56 20.17 9.75
N ARG A 513 -11.29 19.22 9.15
CA ARG A 513 -11.91 18.13 9.89
C ARG A 513 -10.87 17.19 10.50
N ALA A 514 -9.81 16.85 9.77
CA ALA A 514 -8.72 16.03 10.27
C ALA A 514 -8.02 16.68 11.49
N LEU A 515 -7.74 17.99 11.43
CA LEU A 515 -7.17 18.75 12.54
C LEU A 515 -8.13 18.84 13.74
N ALA A 516 -9.43 19.02 13.50
CA ALA A 516 -10.45 19.05 14.56
C ALA A 516 -10.50 17.73 15.35
N LEU A 517 -10.20 16.58 14.74
CA LEU A 517 -10.12 15.30 15.44
C LEU A 517 -8.95 15.20 16.44
N SER A 518 -8.05 16.19 16.49
CA SER A 518 -6.99 16.28 17.51
C SER A 518 -7.31 17.20 18.70
N THR A 519 -8.51 17.79 18.76
CA THR A 519 -8.99 18.57 19.93
C THR A 519 -10.14 17.87 20.64
N VAL A 520 -10.37 18.19 21.92
CA VAL A 520 -11.43 17.55 22.72
C VAL A 520 -12.83 17.91 22.21
N GLU A 521 -13.00 19.14 21.74
CA GLU A 521 -14.25 19.71 21.25
C GLU A 521 -14.56 19.28 19.81
N GLY A 522 -13.51 19.09 18.99
CA GLY A 522 -13.64 18.70 17.59
C GLY A 522 -13.68 17.18 17.35
N TYR A 523 -13.22 16.38 18.31
CA TYR A 523 -13.21 14.92 18.19
C TYR A 523 -14.61 14.32 18.10
N SER A 524 -14.80 13.40 17.16
CA SER A 524 -15.93 12.46 17.18
C SER A 524 -15.42 11.03 16.94
N GLY A 525 -16.02 10.06 17.63
CA GLY A 525 -15.87 8.65 17.32
C GLY A 525 -16.75 8.25 16.12
N TYR A 526 -17.46 7.13 16.24
CA TYR A 526 -18.47 6.70 15.27
C TYR A 526 -19.51 7.81 15.01
N GLY A 527 -19.89 7.97 13.75
CA GLY A 527 -21.09 8.69 13.35
C GLY A 527 -22.27 7.74 13.19
N ALA A 528 -23.45 8.27 12.85
CA ALA A 528 -24.57 7.43 12.41
C ALA A 528 -24.19 6.67 11.14
N GLU A 529 -24.54 5.38 11.05
CA GLU A 529 -24.16 4.51 9.94
C GLU A 529 -24.87 4.90 8.63
N GLN A 530 -26.08 5.44 8.74
CA GLN A 530 -26.82 6.10 7.65
C GLN A 530 -26.13 7.38 7.12
N GLY A 531 -25.19 7.95 7.88
CA GLY A 531 -24.49 9.19 7.56
C GLY A 531 -24.91 10.38 8.41
N ASP A 532 -24.04 11.39 8.41
CA ASP A 532 -24.27 12.66 9.09
C ASP A 532 -25.59 13.31 8.67
N LYS A 533 -26.30 13.92 9.62
CA LYS A 533 -27.63 14.48 9.37
C LYS A 533 -27.56 15.74 8.52
N GLU A 534 -26.56 16.60 8.73
CA GLU A 534 -26.37 17.80 7.93
C GLU A 534 -26.07 17.41 6.48
N LEU A 535 -25.14 16.46 6.27
CA LEU A 535 -24.80 15.98 4.92
C LEU A 535 -26.04 15.40 4.20
N ARG A 536 -26.84 14.57 4.86
CA ARG A 536 -28.08 14.04 4.26
C ARG A 536 -29.10 15.13 3.96
N SER A 537 -29.25 16.11 4.85
CA SER A 537 -30.14 17.25 4.65
C SER A 537 -29.73 18.08 3.44
N VAL A 538 -28.43 18.33 3.26
CA VAL A 538 -27.90 19.10 2.13
C VAL A 538 -27.94 18.29 0.82
N VAL A 539 -27.71 16.97 0.85
CA VAL A 539 -27.92 16.10 -0.33
C VAL A 539 -29.39 16.13 -0.77
N ALA A 540 -30.34 16.05 0.16
CA ALA A 540 -31.77 16.13 -0.13
C ALA A 540 -32.14 17.43 -0.84
N SER A 541 -31.78 18.58 -0.26
CA SER A 541 -32.13 19.89 -0.82
C SER A 541 -31.39 20.21 -2.11
N THR A 542 -30.14 19.76 -2.29
CA THR A 542 -29.31 20.11 -3.46
C THR A 542 -29.68 19.31 -4.70
N TYR A 543 -29.99 18.01 -4.57
CA TYR A 543 -30.23 17.13 -5.72
C TYR A 543 -31.69 16.69 -5.88
N TYR A 544 -32.51 16.80 -4.83
CA TYR A 544 -33.89 16.28 -4.80
C TYR A 544 -34.91 17.29 -4.26
N GLY A 545 -34.57 18.59 -4.31
CA GLY A 545 -35.46 19.69 -3.94
C GLY A 545 -36.81 19.59 -4.66
N ASP A 546 -37.89 19.85 -3.92
CA ASP A 546 -39.29 19.78 -4.36
C ASP A 546 -39.80 18.39 -4.85
N LEU A 547 -38.95 17.37 -4.97
CA LEU A 547 -39.33 15.99 -5.35
C LEU A 547 -39.87 15.15 -4.17
N GLY A 548 -39.92 15.73 -2.97
CA GLY A 548 -40.46 15.10 -1.76
C GLY A 548 -39.54 14.07 -1.08
N ILE A 549 -38.30 13.92 -1.54
CA ILE A 549 -37.23 13.19 -0.85
C ILE A 549 -36.75 14.00 0.36
N ARG A 550 -36.50 13.32 1.49
CA ARG A 550 -36.05 13.95 2.75
C ARG A 550 -34.75 13.34 3.25
N GLU A 551 -34.15 13.96 4.27
CA GLU A 551 -32.87 13.53 4.83
C GLU A 551 -32.92 12.11 5.42
N GLY A 552 -34.11 11.66 5.86
CA GLY A 552 -34.33 10.31 6.36
C GLY A 552 -34.37 9.21 5.29
N ASP A 553 -34.50 9.59 4.01
CA ASP A 553 -34.62 8.67 2.88
C ASP A 553 -33.24 8.42 2.21
N ILE A 554 -32.20 9.13 2.67
CA ILE A 554 -30.83 9.11 2.14
C ILE A 554 -29.90 8.30 3.06
N PHE A 555 -29.03 7.51 2.45
CA PHE A 555 -28.00 6.71 3.10
C PHE A 555 -26.63 7.09 2.51
N VAL A 556 -25.78 7.74 3.30
CA VAL A 556 -24.41 8.11 2.88
C VAL A 556 -23.50 6.89 2.93
N SER A 557 -22.66 6.74 1.90
CA SER A 557 -21.81 5.57 1.72
C SER A 557 -20.38 5.90 1.35
N ASP A 558 -19.50 4.90 1.44
CA ASP A 558 -18.16 4.91 0.86
C ASP A 558 -18.14 4.78 -0.68
N GLY A 559 -19.29 5.00 -1.34
CA GLY A 559 -19.47 5.16 -2.77
C GLY A 559 -20.32 4.07 -3.44
N ALA A 560 -20.95 4.43 -4.57
CA ALA A 560 -21.94 3.61 -5.28
C ALA A 560 -21.56 2.14 -5.51
N LYS A 561 -20.30 1.82 -5.83
CA LYS A 561 -19.86 0.41 -6.01
C LYS A 561 -20.05 -0.45 -4.75
N CYS A 562 -19.86 0.14 -3.58
CA CYS A 562 -20.07 -0.53 -2.30
C CYS A 562 -21.58 -0.68 -2.01
N ASP A 563 -22.38 0.33 -2.35
CA ASP A 563 -23.85 0.27 -2.24
C ASP A 563 -24.49 -0.74 -3.19
N ILE A 564 -24.03 -0.88 -4.43
CA ILE A 564 -24.47 -1.96 -5.34
C ILE A 564 -24.34 -3.31 -4.64
N SER A 565 -23.21 -3.54 -3.93
CA SER A 565 -22.98 -4.81 -3.22
C SER A 565 -23.84 -4.95 -1.95
N ARG A 566 -24.12 -3.85 -1.24
CA ARG A 566 -25.04 -3.84 -0.07
C ARG A 566 -26.51 -4.00 -0.47
N LEU A 567 -26.94 -3.42 -1.58
CA LEU A 567 -28.26 -3.61 -2.17
C LEU A 567 -28.44 -5.06 -2.65
N GLN A 568 -27.40 -5.67 -3.22
CA GLN A 568 -27.45 -7.07 -3.60
C GLN A 568 -27.49 -8.00 -2.38
N LEU A 569 -26.86 -7.62 -1.26
CA LEU A 569 -27.02 -8.31 0.04
C LEU A 569 -28.44 -8.14 0.62
N LEU A 570 -29.07 -6.96 0.44
CA LEU A 570 -30.47 -6.70 0.79
C LEU A 570 -31.44 -7.59 0.00
N PHE A 571 -31.32 -7.63 -1.34
CA PHE A 571 -32.21 -8.42 -2.18
C PHE A 571 -31.98 -9.93 -2.08
N GLY A 572 -30.77 -10.35 -1.70
CA GLY A 572 -30.43 -11.76 -1.51
C GLY A 572 -30.33 -12.55 -2.82
N ALA A 573 -30.31 -13.88 -2.70
CA ALA A 573 -30.01 -14.79 -3.81
C ALA A 573 -31.21 -15.11 -4.72
N ASN A 574 -32.45 -14.82 -4.29
CA ASN A 574 -33.67 -15.34 -4.90
C ASN A 574 -34.32 -14.41 -5.93
N VAL A 575 -33.77 -13.21 -6.15
CA VAL A 575 -34.28 -12.25 -7.15
C VAL A 575 -33.69 -12.51 -8.54
N LYS A 576 -34.50 -12.35 -9.59
CA LYS A 576 -34.02 -12.21 -10.96
C LYS A 576 -33.70 -10.74 -11.24
N ILE A 577 -32.57 -10.46 -11.88
CA ILE A 577 -32.18 -9.09 -12.25
C ILE A 577 -32.27 -8.83 -13.75
N ALA A 578 -32.50 -7.58 -14.11
CA ALA A 578 -32.32 -7.02 -15.44
C ALA A 578 -31.21 -5.97 -15.45
N VAL A 579 -30.44 -5.91 -16.53
CA VAL A 579 -29.35 -4.94 -16.75
C VAL A 579 -29.40 -4.42 -18.19
N GLN A 580 -29.01 -3.17 -18.43
CA GLN A 580 -28.74 -2.70 -19.79
C GLN A 580 -27.58 -3.51 -20.41
N ASP A 581 -27.65 -3.80 -21.70
CA ASP A 581 -26.64 -4.51 -22.48
C ASP A 581 -26.20 -3.62 -23.66
N PRO A 582 -25.09 -2.85 -23.54
CA PRO A 582 -24.05 -2.94 -22.50
C PRO A 582 -24.31 -2.10 -21.23
N SER A 583 -23.65 -2.47 -20.11
CA SER A 583 -23.63 -1.68 -18.87
C SER A 583 -22.41 -1.95 -17.97
N TYR A 584 -22.28 -1.17 -16.89
CA TYR A 584 -21.19 -1.30 -15.93
C TYR A 584 -21.16 -2.70 -15.27
N PRO A 585 -20.07 -3.47 -15.39
CA PRO A 585 -20.06 -4.90 -15.04
C PRO A 585 -20.31 -5.23 -13.56
N ALA A 586 -20.29 -4.25 -12.65
CA ALA A 586 -20.53 -4.51 -11.22
C ALA A 586 -21.96 -4.99 -10.93
N TYR A 587 -22.97 -4.61 -11.73
CA TYR A 587 -24.35 -5.08 -11.55
C TYR A 587 -24.43 -6.61 -11.77
N VAL A 588 -23.83 -7.07 -12.87
CA VAL A 588 -23.73 -8.49 -13.24
C VAL A 588 -22.85 -9.26 -12.24
N ASP A 589 -21.62 -8.81 -11.98
CA ASP A 589 -20.69 -9.55 -11.12
C ASP A 589 -21.20 -9.69 -9.67
N SER A 590 -21.83 -8.64 -9.12
CA SER A 590 -22.43 -8.71 -7.78
C SER A 590 -23.62 -9.69 -7.73
N SER A 591 -24.41 -9.77 -8.81
CA SER A 591 -25.50 -10.74 -8.97
C SER A 591 -24.98 -12.17 -8.99
N VAL A 592 -23.90 -12.42 -9.75
CA VAL A 592 -23.22 -13.72 -9.80
C VAL A 592 -22.72 -14.13 -8.42
N ILE A 593 -22.07 -13.21 -7.69
CA ILE A 593 -21.52 -13.43 -6.34
C ILE A 593 -22.63 -13.75 -5.33
N MET A 594 -23.76 -13.03 -5.36
CA MET A 594 -24.92 -13.29 -4.50
C MET A 594 -25.64 -14.60 -4.83
N GLY A 595 -25.47 -15.12 -6.04
CA GLY A 595 -26.03 -16.42 -6.46
C GLY A 595 -27.34 -16.35 -7.21
N GLN A 596 -27.75 -15.15 -7.62
CA GLN A 596 -28.95 -14.88 -8.44
C GLN A 596 -28.84 -15.49 -9.85
N THR A 597 -27.63 -15.89 -10.28
CA THR A 597 -27.34 -16.35 -11.63
C THR A 597 -27.10 -17.85 -11.75
N SER A 598 -27.36 -18.38 -12.94
CA SER A 598 -26.84 -19.67 -13.41
C SER A 598 -25.39 -19.54 -13.91
N LEU A 599 -24.84 -20.62 -14.48
CA LEU A 599 -23.52 -20.60 -15.11
C LEU A 599 -23.46 -19.60 -16.30
N PHE A 600 -22.25 -19.18 -16.64
CA PHE A 600 -21.97 -18.43 -17.86
C PHE A 600 -22.16 -19.30 -19.09
N GLN A 601 -22.94 -18.82 -20.05
CA GLN A 601 -23.24 -19.47 -21.31
C GLN A 601 -22.31 -18.91 -22.38
N LYS A 602 -21.25 -19.66 -22.71
CA LYS A 602 -20.15 -19.17 -23.54
C LYS A 602 -20.62 -18.71 -24.93
N ASP A 603 -21.56 -19.42 -25.53
CA ASP A 603 -22.02 -19.15 -26.90
C ASP A 603 -22.90 -17.89 -27.01
N LEU A 604 -23.44 -17.39 -25.89
CA LEU A 604 -24.23 -16.15 -25.81
C LEU A 604 -23.48 -15.02 -25.08
N GLU A 605 -22.31 -15.32 -24.52
CA GLU A 605 -21.52 -14.46 -23.62
C GLU A 605 -22.33 -13.83 -22.46
N LYS A 606 -23.30 -14.58 -21.91
CA LYS A 606 -24.23 -14.14 -20.86
C LYS A 606 -24.23 -15.08 -19.67
N TYR A 607 -24.46 -14.56 -18.46
CA TYR A 607 -24.85 -15.41 -17.33
C TYR A 607 -26.33 -15.76 -17.44
N GLY A 608 -26.68 -17.05 -17.26
CA GLY A 608 -28.08 -17.44 -17.23
C GLY A 608 -28.82 -16.84 -16.03
N ASN A 609 -30.14 -16.64 -16.17
CA ASN A 609 -31.02 -15.96 -15.19
C ASN A 609 -30.76 -14.45 -14.98
N ILE A 610 -30.06 -13.79 -15.90
CA ILE A 610 -30.06 -12.31 -16.02
C ILE A 610 -30.82 -11.93 -17.30
N GLU A 611 -31.68 -10.91 -17.19
CA GLU A 611 -32.30 -10.26 -18.34
C GLU A 611 -31.37 -9.16 -18.90
N TYR A 612 -30.83 -9.38 -20.10
CA TYR A 612 -29.92 -8.44 -20.75
C TYR A 612 -30.70 -7.55 -21.73
N MET A 613 -31.08 -6.36 -21.28
CA MET A 613 -31.90 -5.39 -22.01
C MET A 613 -31.08 -4.69 -23.08
N ARG A 614 -31.31 -5.03 -24.36
CA ARG A 614 -30.43 -4.64 -25.46
C ARG A 614 -30.49 -3.12 -25.77
N CYS A 615 -29.35 -2.45 -25.68
CA CYS A 615 -29.17 -1.02 -25.94
C CYS A 615 -28.21 -0.84 -27.13
N THR A 616 -28.69 -0.29 -28.25
CA THR A 616 -27.94 -0.14 -29.51
C THR A 616 -28.19 1.23 -30.16
N PRO A 617 -27.37 1.65 -31.14
CA PRO A 617 -27.61 2.89 -31.88
C PRO A 617 -29.02 3.00 -32.47
N GLU A 618 -29.57 1.90 -32.97
CA GLU A 618 -30.86 1.84 -33.64
C GLU A 618 -32.05 2.05 -32.70
N ASN A 619 -31.87 1.89 -31.38
CA ASN A 619 -32.89 2.13 -30.36
C ASN A 619 -32.56 3.29 -29.40
N ASP A 620 -31.68 4.21 -29.82
CA ASP A 620 -31.21 5.35 -28.99
C ASP A 620 -30.58 4.90 -27.65
N PHE A 621 -30.00 3.69 -27.65
CA PHE A 621 -29.50 3.00 -26.47
C PHE A 621 -30.54 2.80 -25.34
N PHE A 622 -31.84 2.82 -25.68
CA PHE A 622 -32.93 2.51 -24.75
C PHE A 622 -33.63 1.21 -25.17
N PRO A 623 -33.82 0.23 -24.25
CA PRO A 623 -34.33 -1.08 -24.64
C PRO A 623 -35.81 -1.02 -25.06
N ASP A 624 -36.18 -1.86 -26.02
CA ASP A 624 -37.59 -2.12 -26.32
C ASP A 624 -38.22 -2.95 -25.19
N LEU A 625 -38.80 -2.25 -24.22
CA LEU A 625 -39.43 -2.83 -23.04
C LEU A 625 -40.55 -3.85 -23.38
N SER A 626 -41.13 -3.84 -24.58
CA SER A 626 -42.12 -4.84 -25.00
C SER A 626 -41.51 -6.24 -25.19
N THR A 627 -40.19 -6.31 -25.39
CA THR A 627 -39.43 -7.57 -25.59
C THR A 627 -38.77 -8.09 -24.31
N ILE A 628 -38.72 -7.27 -23.25
CA ILE A 628 -37.99 -7.57 -22.02
C ILE A 628 -38.84 -8.41 -21.08
N SER A 629 -38.34 -9.58 -20.66
CA SER A 629 -39.07 -10.42 -19.72
C SER A 629 -38.92 -9.94 -18.27
N ARG A 630 -39.98 -10.09 -17.47
CA ARG A 630 -40.06 -9.58 -16.09
C ARG A 630 -38.86 -10.02 -15.24
N ALA A 631 -38.38 -9.09 -14.42
CA ALA A 631 -37.33 -9.27 -13.41
C ALA A 631 -37.78 -8.60 -12.10
N ASP A 632 -37.24 -9.03 -10.96
CA ASP A 632 -37.53 -8.40 -9.66
C ASP A 632 -36.79 -7.06 -9.50
N VAL A 633 -35.56 -6.98 -10.01
CA VAL A 633 -34.71 -5.78 -9.90
C VAL A 633 -34.21 -5.35 -11.27
N ILE A 634 -34.32 -4.07 -11.61
CA ILE A 634 -33.87 -3.49 -12.88
C ILE A 634 -32.73 -2.51 -12.58
N PHE A 635 -31.48 -2.88 -12.88
CA PHE A 635 -30.36 -1.94 -12.85
C PHE A 635 -30.37 -1.09 -14.11
N PHE A 636 -30.56 0.21 -13.94
CA PHE A 636 -30.63 1.18 -15.04
C PHE A 636 -29.71 2.36 -14.75
N CYS A 637 -28.71 2.58 -15.58
CA CYS A 637 -27.73 3.66 -15.43
C CYS A 637 -28.02 4.75 -16.46
N SER A 638 -28.08 6.01 -16.01
CA SER A 638 -28.33 7.17 -16.86
C SER A 638 -27.71 8.42 -16.23
N PRO A 639 -26.69 9.03 -16.84
CA PRO A 639 -26.03 8.65 -18.10
C PRO A 639 -25.34 7.27 -18.03
N ASN A 640 -25.63 6.41 -19.00
CA ASN A 640 -25.19 5.01 -19.04
C ASN A 640 -23.67 4.90 -19.28
N ASN A 641 -23.02 4.11 -18.44
CA ASN A 641 -21.66 3.63 -18.69
C ASN A 641 -21.75 2.20 -19.30
N PRO A 642 -21.34 1.96 -20.55
CA PRO A 642 -20.34 2.73 -21.31
C PRO A 642 -20.86 3.69 -22.40
N THR A 643 -22.14 3.65 -22.77
CA THR A 643 -22.62 4.27 -24.02
C THR A 643 -22.63 5.80 -24.00
N GLY A 644 -22.67 6.41 -22.82
CA GLY A 644 -22.84 7.85 -22.60
C GLY A 644 -24.25 8.35 -22.85
N SER A 645 -25.21 7.48 -23.20
CA SER A 645 -26.60 7.86 -23.41
C SER A 645 -27.28 8.21 -22.08
N ALA A 646 -28.01 9.33 -22.06
CA ALA A 646 -28.86 9.72 -20.94
C ALA A 646 -30.32 9.58 -21.39
N ALA A 647 -31.15 8.94 -20.56
CA ALA A 647 -32.53 8.65 -20.93
C ALA A 647 -33.39 9.93 -20.96
N SER A 648 -34.29 10.02 -21.93
CA SER A 648 -35.29 11.10 -22.00
C SER A 648 -36.36 10.95 -20.91
N ARG A 649 -37.14 12.02 -20.68
CA ARG A 649 -38.27 11.99 -19.74
C ARG A 649 -39.31 10.94 -20.14
N GLU A 650 -39.59 10.81 -21.42
CA GLU A 650 -40.53 9.83 -21.98
C GLU A 650 -40.01 8.39 -21.84
N GLN A 651 -38.71 8.19 -22.06
CA GLN A 651 -38.03 6.91 -21.84
C GLN A 651 -38.10 6.48 -20.37
N LEU A 652 -37.83 7.40 -19.43
CA LEU A 652 -37.94 7.10 -18.00
C LEU A 652 -39.40 6.94 -17.52
N MET A 653 -40.37 7.67 -18.09
CA MET A 653 -41.80 7.41 -17.86
C MET A 653 -42.20 5.99 -18.28
N LYS A 654 -41.75 5.52 -19.45
CA LYS A 654 -41.96 4.13 -19.89
C LYS A 654 -41.30 3.12 -18.95
N LEU A 655 -40.09 3.39 -18.48
CA LEU A 655 -39.37 2.53 -17.53
C LEU A 655 -40.10 2.42 -16.17
N VAL A 656 -40.55 3.55 -15.62
CA VAL A 656 -41.32 3.57 -14.35
C VAL A 656 -42.65 2.85 -14.50
N GLN A 657 -43.36 3.03 -15.61
CA GLN A 657 -44.61 2.31 -15.87
C GLN A 657 -44.36 0.80 -16.01
N PHE A 658 -43.34 0.39 -16.79
CA PHE A 658 -42.96 -1.01 -16.95
C PHE A 658 -42.57 -1.67 -15.61
N ALA A 659 -41.89 -0.95 -14.71
CA ALA A 659 -41.58 -1.45 -13.37
C ALA A 659 -42.82 -1.60 -12.49
N LYS A 660 -43.79 -0.68 -12.60
CA LYS A 660 -45.10 -0.79 -11.91
C LYS A 660 -45.90 -1.99 -12.41
N ASP A 661 -46.03 -2.16 -13.72
CA ASP A 661 -46.79 -3.24 -14.34
C ASP A 661 -46.23 -4.63 -14.00
N ASN A 662 -44.91 -4.72 -13.79
CA ASN A 662 -44.19 -5.96 -13.47
C ASN A 662 -43.96 -6.24 -11.97
N GLY A 663 -44.27 -5.28 -11.09
CA GLY A 663 -43.88 -5.34 -9.67
C GLY A 663 -42.37 -5.48 -9.50
N SER A 664 -41.60 -4.58 -10.12
CA SER A 664 -40.13 -4.55 -10.14
C SER A 664 -39.58 -3.34 -9.37
N ILE A 665 -38.38 -3.48 -8.80
CA ILE A 665 -37.62 -2.38 -8.21
C ILE A 665 -36.54 -1.91 -9.19
N ILE A 666 -36.57 -0.64 -9.60
CA ILE A 666 -35.51 0.01 -10.36
C ILE A 666 -34.39 0.43 -9.39
N VAL A 667 -33.16 0.00 -9.68
CA VAL A 667 -31.94 0.57 -9.09
C VAL A 667 -31.36 1.53 -10.12
N TYR A 668 -31.65 2.83 -9.95
CA TYR A 668 -31.21 3.88 -10.86
C TYR A 668 -29.81 4.36 -10.48
N ASP A 669 -28.81 4.20 -11.36
CA ASP A 669 -27.45 4.73 -11.14
C ASP A 669 -27.29 6.09 -11.83
N SER A 670 -27.27 7.14 -11.02
CA SER A 670 -27.14 8.55 -11.43
C SER A 670 -25.71 9.07 -11.30
N ALA A 671 -24.68 8.22 -11.17
CA ALA A 671 -23.30 8.65 -10.84
C ALA A 671 -22.61 9.57 -11.88
N TYR A 672 -23.22 9.80 -13.05
CA TYR A 672 -22.76 10.76 -14.06
C TYR A 672 -23.75 11.92 -14.30
N ALA A 673 -24.83 12.06 -13.53
CA ALA A 673 -25.92 13.00 -13.82
C ALA A 673 -25.52 14.49 -13.84
N MET A 674 -24.45 14.91 -13.15
CA MET A 674 -23.91 16.27 -13.30
C MET A 674 -23.31 16.56 -14.68
N TYR A 675 -23.02 15.55 -15.51
CA TYR A 675 -22.54 15.72 -16.88
C TYR A 675 -23.66 15.93 -17.90
N ILE A 676 -24.94 15.84 -17.50
CA ILE A 676 -26.08 16.10 -18.40
C ILE A 676 -26.11 17.60 -18.76
N THR A 677 -25.94 17.91 -20.04
CA THR A 677 -25.90 19.28 -20.58
C THR A 677 -27.25 19.77 -21.10
N ASP A 678 -28.19 18.86 -21.36
CA ASP A 678 -29.55 19.16 -21.82
C ASP A 678 -30.62 19.01 -20.72
N ASP A 679 -31.89 19.06 -21.11
CA ASP A 679 -33.08 19.07 -20.24
C ASP A 679 -33.53 17.67 -19.77
N ARG A 680 -32.72 16.64 -20.03
CA ARG A 680 -32.97 15.26 -19.60
C ARG A 680 -32.97 15.14 -18.07
N PRO A 681 -33.82 14.29 -17.47
CA PRO A 681 -33.85 14.11 -16.03
C PRO A 681 -32.52 13.64 -15.44
N ARG A 682 -32.12 14.27 -14.34
CA ARG A 682 -30.90 13.96 -13.58
C ARG A 682 -31.16 12.93 -12.48
N THR A 683 -32.40 12.85 -11.99
CA THR A 683 -32.85 11.83 -11.04
C THR A 683 -34.12 11.15 -11.53
N ILE A 684 -34.25 9.85 -11.22
CA ILE A 684 -35.47 9.09 -11.51
C ILE A 684 -36.72 9.66 -10.80
N PHE A 685 -36.53 10.38 -9.68
CA PHE A 685 -37.63 10.95 -8.90
C PHE A 685 -38.28 12.19 -9.54
N GLU A 686 -37.74 12.70 -10.65
CA GLU A 686 -38.45 13.65 -11.51
C GLU A 686 -39.64 13.02 -12.27
N ILE A 687 -39.76 11.70 -12.25
CA ILE A 687 -40.84 10.95 -12.90
C ILE A 687 -41.94 10.63 -11.89
N PRO A 688 -43.20 11.07 -12.12
CA PRO A 688 -44.33 10.75 -11.25
C PRO A 688 -44.49 9.24 -11.03
N GLY A 689 -44.65 8.82 -9.77
CA GLY A 689 -44.75 7.42 -9.40
C GLY A 689 -43.43 6.65 -9.28
N ALA A 690 -42.27 7.26 -9.60
CA ALA A 690 -40.98 6.60 -9.43
C ALA A 690 -40.72 6.17 -7.97
N LYS A 691 -41.19 6.95 -6.98
CA LYS A 691 -40.98 6.63 -5.55
C LYS A 691 -41.59 5.30 -5.09
N GLU A 692 -42.55 4.76 -5.82
CA GLU A 692 -43.21 3.48 -5.52
C GLU A 692 -42.44 2.27 -6.06
N VAL A 693 -41.50 2.49 -7.01
CA VAL A 693 -40.81 1.42 -7.75
C VAL A 693 -39.31 1.63 -7.92
N ALA A 694 -38.74 2.76 -7.49
CA ALA A 694 -37.34 3.09 -7.73
C ALA A 694 -36.60 3.50 -6.45
N LEU A 695 -35.32 3.10 -6.40
CA LEU A 695 -34.29 3.69 -5.54
C LEU A 695 -33.16 4.22 -6.43
N GLU A 696 -32.41 5.19 -5.93
CA GLU A 696 -31.31 5.82 -6.68
C GLU A 696 -29.97 5.65 -5.96
N ILE A 697 -28.90 5.39 -6.70
CA ILE A 697 -27.51 5.38 -6.23
C ILE A 697 -26.70 6.44 -6.97
N SER A 698 -25.79 7.12 -6.26
CA SER A 698 -24.91 8.13 -6.85
C SER A 698 -23.57 8.27 -6.14
N SER A 699 -22.65 9.08 -6.68
CA SER A 699 -21.33 9.27 -6.08
C SER A 699 -20.63 10.57 -6.45
N PHE A 700 -20.03 11.21 -5.44
CA PHE A 700 -19.06 12.30 -5.62
C PHE A 700 -17.82 11.92 -6.44
N SER A 701 -17.57 10.62 -6.68
CA SER A 701 -16.40 10.12 -7.42
C SER A 701 -16.21 10.77 -8.79
N LYS A 702 -17.30 11.15 -9.47
CA LYS A 702 -17.27 11.73 -10.82
C LYS A 702 -17.50 13.24 -10.84
N TYR A 703 -17.97 13.81 -9.73
CA TYR A 703 -18.31 15.23 -9.60
C TYR A 703 -17.16 16.03 -8.99
N ALA A 704 -16.50 15.47 -7.96
CA ALA A 704 -15.48 16.14 -7.15
C ALA A 704 -14.09 15.48 -7.21
N GLY A 705 -13.90 14.45 -8.05
CA GLY A 705 -12.66 13.66 -8.08
C GLY A 705 -12.51 12.69 -6.89
N PHE A 706 -13.61 12.32 -6.22
CA PHE A 706 -13.57 11.47 -5.01
C PHE A 706 -13.32 9.97 -5.28
N THR A 707 -12.71 9.60 -6.42
CA THR A 707 -12.45 8.19 -6.77
C THR A 707 -11.59 7.49 -5.71
N GLY A 708 -10.53 8.15 -5.24
CA GLY A 708 -9.71 7.71 -4.10
C GLY A 708 -10.25 8.09 -2.72
N VAL A 709 -11.07 9.15 -2.62
CA VAL A 709 -11.56 9.70 -1.34
C VAL A 709 -12.76 8.95 -0.75
N ARG A 710 -13.58 8.31 -1.61
CA ARG A 710 -14.67 7.38 -1.24
C ARG A 710 -15.89 8.03 -0.57
N LEU A 711 -16.77 8.66 -1.37
CA LEU A 711 -18.11 9.08 -0.92
C LEU A 711 -19.18 8.85 -2.00
N GLY A 712 -20.38 8.48 -1.55
CA GLY A 712 -21.59 8.45 -2.36
C GLY A 712 -22.82 8.39 -1.49
N TRP A 713 -23.97 8.12 -2.09
CA TRP A 713 -25.22 7.93 -1.38
C TRP A 713 -26.19 7.04 -2.15
N THR A 714 -27.13 6.46 -1.41
CA THR A 714 -28.31 5.77 -1.91
C THR A 714 -29.56 6.48 -1.38
N VAL A 715 -30.59 6.66 -2.21
CA VAL A 715 -31.90 7.20 -1.85
C VAL A 715 -32.95 6.10 -1.96
N ILE A 716 -33.65 5.80 -0.86
CA ILE A 716 -34.73 4.81 -0.83
C ILE A 716 -36.00 5.48 -0.28
N PRO A 717 -36.97 5.81 -1.15
CA PRO A 717 -38.22 6.43 -0.74
C PRO A 717 -39.04 5.57 0.22
N LYS A 718 -39.92 6.21 0.99
CA LYS A 718 -40.81 5.53 1.97
C LYS A 718 -41.93 4.75 1.29
N GLU A 719 -42.28 5.16 0.08
CA GLU A 719 -43.29 4.57 -0.78
C GLU A 719 -42.79 3.28 -1.47
N LEU A 720 -41.48 2.98 -1.41
CA LEU A 720 -40.91 1.75 -1.97
C LEU A 720 -41.07 0.59 -0.96
N LEU A 721 -41.99 -0.31 -1.28
CA LEU A 721 -42.35 -1.46 -0.44
C LEU A 721 -42.01 -2.78 -1.14
N PHE A 722 -41.69 -3.81 -0.35
CA PHE A 722 -41.71 -5.20 -0.80
C PHE A 722 -43.15 -5.70 -0.99
N SER A 723 -43.32 -6.89 -1.58
CA SER A 723 -44.64 -7.48 -1.89
C SER A 723 -45.53 -7.77 -0.68
N ASP A 724 -44.97 -7.80 0.53
CA ASP A 724 -45.68 -7.94 1.81
C ASP A 724 -46.04 -6.58 2.45
N GLY A 725 -45.70 -5.47 1.79
CA GLY A 725 -45.86 -4.12 2.30
C GLY A 725 -44.74 -3.63 3.21
N PHE A 726 -43.65 -4.39 3.40
CA PHE A 726 -42.54 -3.95 4.24
C PHE A 726 -41.66 -2.89 3.52
N PRO A 727 -41.35 -1.75 4.15
CA PRO A 727 -40.55 -0.70 3.50
C PRO A 727 -39.09 -1.12 3.25
N VAL A 728 -38.66 -1.06 1.98
CA VAL A 728 -37.31 -1.48 1.54
C VAL A 728 -36.21 -0.70 2.29
N ALA A 729 -36.45 0.58 2.59
CA ALA A 729 -35.54 1.43 3.34
C ALA A 729 -35.21 0.91 4.76
N LYS A 730 -36.12 0.16 5.41
CA LYS A 730 -35.89 -0.39 6.75
C LYS A 730 -34.89 -1.54 6.72
N ASP A 731 -35.00 -2.44 5.75
CA ASP A 731 -34.03 -3.53 5.61
C ASP A 731 -32.70 -3.02 5.07
N PHE A 732 -32.68 -2.01 4.19
CA PHE A 732 -31.40 -1.39 3.82
C PHE A 732 -30.72 -0.73 5.02
N ASN A 733 -31.47 -0.03 5.88
CA ASN A 733 -30.94 0.49 7.14
C ASN A 733 -30.38 -0.65 8.03
N ARG A 734 -31.08 -1.79 8.11
CA ARG A 734 -30.61 -2.98 8.84
C ARG A 734 -29.31 -3.55 8.25
N ILE A 735 -29.18 -3.61 6.92
CA ILE A 735 -27.95 -4.01 6.23
C ILE A 735 -26.81 -3.03 6.53
N VAL A 736 -27.06 -1.72 6.44
CA VAL A 736 -26.09 -0.65 6.75
C VAL A 736 -25.59 -0.81 8.17
N CYS A 737 -26.45 -0.80 9.19
CA CYS A 737 -26.07 -0.98 10.61
C CYS A 737 -25.49 -2.37 10.97
N THR A 738 -25.41 -3.33 10.03
CA THR A 738 -24.76 -4.64 10.25
C THR A 738 -23.42 -4.75 9.55
N SER A 739 -23.28 -4.14 8.37
CA SER A 739 -22.15 -4.34 7.45
C SER A 739 -21.29 -3.09 7.25
N PHE A 740 -21.64 -1.97 7.89
CA PHE A 740 -21.01 -0.68 7.70
C PHE A 740 -21.10 0.17 8.98
N ASN A 741 -20.04 0.94 9.30
CA ASN A 741 -19.99 1.85 10.46
C ASN A 741 -20.04 3.33 10.04
N GLY A 742 -20.68 3.62 8.90
CA GLY A 742 -20.74 4.95 8.28
C GLY A 742 -19.49 5.31 7.47
N ALA A 743 -19.64 6.29 6.57
CA ALA A 743 -18.54 6.83 5.78
C ALA A 743 -17.57 7.66 6.65
N SER A 744 -16.30 7.76 6.25
CA SER A 744 -15.27 8.52 6.98
C SER A 744 -15.72 9.95 7.28
N ASN A 745 -15.63 10.38 8.54
CA ASN A 745 -16.09 11.71 8.99
C ASN A 745 -15.29 12.86 8.35
N ILE A 746 -14.02 12.67 8.04
CA ILE A 746 -13.19 13.59 7.23
C ILE A 746 -13.79 13.74 5.83
N VAL A 747 -14.19 12.62 5.22
CA VAL A 747 -14.72 12.58 3.86
C VAL A 747 -16.13 13.17 3.80
N GLN A 748 -16.97 12.92 4.81
CA GLN A 748 -18.29 13.54 4.94
C GLN A 748 -18.20 15.07 5.06
N ALA A 749 -17.19 15.61 5.76
CA ALA A 749 -16.92 17.05 5.76
C ALA A 749 -16.49 17.59 4.38
N GLY A 750 -15.74 16.79 3.60
CA GLY A 750 -15.50 17.07 2.18
C GLY A 750 -16.78 17.08 1.35
N GLY A 751 -17.68 16.12 1.57
CA GLY A 751 -19.00 16.06 0.94
C GLY A 751 -19.87 17.28 1.25
N LEU A 752 -19.90 17.74 2.50
CA LEU A 752 -20.58 18.98 2.89
C LEU A 752 -19.99 20.18 2.15
N ALA A 753 -18.66 20.29 2.08
CA ALA A 753 -17.99 21.36 1.35
C ALA A 753 -18.28 21.32 -0.16
N CYS A 754 -18.40 20.14 -0.77
CA CYS A 754 -18.82 19.99 -2.18
C CYS A 754 -20.19 20.62 -2.45
N LEU A 755 -21.11 20.58 -1.49
CA LEU A 755 -22.49 21.08 -1.66
C LEU A 755 -22.68 22.52 -1.17
N SER A 756 -21.61 23.19 -0.73
CA SER A 756 -21.59 24.65 -0.56
C SER A 756 -21.68 25.36 -1.92
N PRO A 757 -22.07 26.66 -1.98
CA PRO A 757 -22.10 27.41 -3.24
C PRO A 757 -20.76 27.39 -3.99
N ASP A 758 -19.64 27.57 -3.27
CA ASP A 758 -18.29 27.56 -3.83
C ASP A 758 -17.88 26.15 -4.27
N GLY A 759 -18.24 25.12 -3.50
CA GLY A 759 -18.00 23.72 -3.85
C GLY A 759 -18.78 23.29 -5.10
N LEU A 760 -20.05 23.68 -5.22
CA LEU A 760 -20.88 23.42 -6.38
C LEU A 760 -20.35 24.12 -7.63
N LYS A 761 -19.86 25.36 -7.49
CA LYS A 761 -19.15 26.04 -8.59
C LYS A 761 -17.89 25.27 -8.99
N ALA A 762 -17.03 24.94 -8.02
CA ALA A 762 -15.76 24.27 -8.29
C ALA A 762 -15.93 22.87 -8.90
N MET A 763 -16.96 22.11 -8.49
CA MET A 763 -17.32 20.84 -9.15
C MET A 763 -17.77 21.05 -10.60
N ARG A 764 -18.57 22.09 -10.89
CA ARG A 764 -18.96 22.43 -12.28
C ARG A 764 -17.75 22.82 -13.11
N ASP A 765 -16.83 23.63 -12.58
CA ASP A 765 -15.62 24.02 -13.30
C ASP A 765 -14.78 22.76 -13.69
N VAL A 766 -14.67 21.76 -12.80
CA VAL A 766 -14.01 20.47 -13.08
C VAL A 766 -14.79 19.59 -14.06
N VAL A 767 -16.13 19.53 -13.95
CA VAL A 767 -16.99 18.80 -14.90
C VAL A 767 -16.87 19.37 -16.31
N ASN A 768 -16.91 20.70 -16.45
CA ASN A 768 -16.76 21.41 -17.72
C ASN A 768 -15.40 21.12 -18.37
N PHE A 769 -14.31 21.12 -17.59
CA PHE A 769 -12.97 20.76 -18.10
C PHE A 769 -12.93 19.36 -18.73
N TYR A 770 -13.61 18.37 -18.12
CA TYR A 770 -13.71 17.03 -18.68
C TYR A 770 -14.72 16.93 -19.84
N GLN A 771 -15.74 17.78 -19.90
CA GLN A 771 -16.62 17.89 -21.07
C GLN A 771 -15.85 18.43 -22.29
N GLU A 772 -15.05 19.49 -22.14
CA GLU A 772 -14.15 19.97 -23.20
C GLU A 772 -13.15 18.88 -23.66
N ASN A 773 -12.61 18.07 -22.73
CA ASN A 773 -11.80 16.91 -23.10
C ASN A 773 -12.59 15.86 -23.89
N THR A 774 -13.89 15.75 -23.63
CA THR A 774 -14.79 14.81 -24.31
C THR A 774 -15.07 15.29 -25.72
N ASP A 775 -15.34 16.58 -25.91
CA ASP A 775 -15.54 17.22 -27.23
C ASP A 775 -14.32 16.98 -28.13
N ILE A 776 -13.09 17.17 -27.61
CA ILE A 776 -11.84 16.88 -28.35
C ILE A 776 -11.79 15.42 -28.84
N LEU A 777 -12.24 14.45 -28.03
CA LEU A 777 -12.28 13.04 -28.41
C LEU A 777 -13.40 12.76 -29.42
N VAL A 778 -14.57 13.39 -29.28
CA VAL A 778 -15.68 13.30 -30.25
C VAL A 778 -15.21 13.81 -31.62
N ASP A 779 -14.63 15.01 -31.68
CA ASP A 779 -14.11 15.61 -32.91
C ASP A 779 -13.03 14.74 -33.55
N THR A 780 -12.13 14.18 -32.74
CA THR A 780 -11.05 13.30 -33.21
C THR A 780 -11.60 12.07 -33.91
N PHE A 781 -12.49 11.30 -33.27
CA PHE A 781 -13.03 10.09 -33.90
C PHE A 781 -13.99 10.39 -35.05
N SER A 782 -14.78 11.47 -34.95
CA SER A 782 -15.70 11.89 -36.02
C SER A 782 -14.95 12.35 -37.27
N SER A 783 -13.87 13.12 -37.12
CA SER A 783 -13.02 13.56 -38.25
C SER A 783 -12.27 12.40 -38.94
N LEU A 784 -12.14 11.26 -38.27
CA LEU A 784 -11.60 10.01 -38.81
C LEU A 784 -12.66 9.12 -39.47
N GLY A 785 -13.94 9.51 -39.43
CA GLY A 785 -15.05 8.79 -40.07
C GLY A 785 -15.58 7.59 -39.28
N PHE A 786 -15.39 7.54 -37.96
CA PHE A 786 -16.02 6.54 -37.09
C PHE A 786 -17.42 6.99 -36.64
N ASP A 787 -18.32 6.03 -36.40
CA ASP A 787 -19.55 6.31 -35.64
C ASP A 787 -19.18 6.54 -34.16
N VAL A 788 -19.51 7.72 -33.64
CA VAL A 788 -19.23 8.13 -32.26
C VAL A 788 -20.54 8.39 -31.52
N TYR A 789 -20.69 7.75 -30.37
CA TYR A 789 -21.84 7.88 -29.49
C TYR A 789 -21.42 8.36 -28.10
N GLY A 790 -22.40 8.81 -27.31
CA GLY A 790 -22.16 9.36 -25.98
C GLY A 790 -21.53 10.74 -26.03
N GLY A 791 -20.59 11.02 -25.13
CA GLY A 791 -19.85 12.27 -25.05
C GLY A 791 -20.63 13.48 -24.51
N LYS A 792 -21.78 13.81 -25.11
CA LYS A 792 -22.59 14.99 -24.78
C LYS A 792 -23.01 15.09 -23.31
N ASN A 793 -23.36 13.94 -22.73
CA ASN A 793 -23.95 13.84 -21.39
C ASN A 793 -23.09 13.00 -20.42
N ALA A 794 -21.85 12.62 -20.81
CA ALA A 794 -20.97 11.77 -20.00
C ALA A 794 -19.49 11.93 -20.40
N PRO A 795 -18.51 11.81 -19.45
CA PRO A 795 -17.09 12.05 -19.68
C PRO A 795 -16.35 10.89 -20.37
N TYR A 796 -16.97 10.33 -21.41
CA TYR A 796 -16.44 9.25 -22.24
C TYR A 796 -17.19 9.15 -23.57
N VAL A 797 -16.46 8.74 -24.60
CA VAL A 797 -17.00 8.47 -25.93
C VAL A 797 -17.08 6.96 -26.17
N TRP A 798 -18.08 6.57 -26.95
CA TRP A 798 -18.37 5.18 -27.30
C TRP A 798 -18.26 5.03 -28.82
N VAL A 799 -17.18 4.41 -29.28
CA VAL A 799 -16.76 4.42 -30.68
C VAL A 799 -16.96 3.04 -31.31
N HIS A 800 -17.62 3.00 -32.45
CA HIS A 800 -17.91 1.76 -33.18
C HIS A 800 -16.74 1.35 -34.10
N PHE A 801 -16.39 0.06 -34.07
CA PHE A 801 -15.37 -0.57 -34.91
C PHE A 801 -15.99 -1.80 -35.60
N PRO A 802 -16.78 -1.60 -36.68
CA PRO A 802 -17.60 -2.65 -37.26
C PRO A 802 -16.78 -3.86 -37.72
N GLY A 803 -17.29 -5.06 -37.42
CA GLY A 803 -16.69 -6.33 -37.82
C GLY A 803 -15.38 -6.71 -37.10
N ARG A 804 -14.99 -6.01 -36.02
CA ARG A 804 -13.75 -6.28 -35.27
C ARG A 804 -14.03 -6.60 -33.81
N SER A 805 -13.25 -7.52 -33.22
CA SER A 805 -13.29 -7.69 -31.77
C SER A 805 -12.72 -6.45 -31.08
N SER A 806 -13.47 -5.96 -30.11
CA SER A 806 -13.11 -4.86 -29.21
C SER A 806 -11.83 -5.14 -28.42
N TRP A 807 -11.52 -6.41 -28.09
CA TRP A 807 -10.23 -6.79 -27.49
C TRP A 807 -9.06 -6.67 -28.46
N ASP A 808 -9.26 -6.95 -29.74
CA ASP A 808 -8.23 -6.79 -30.77
C ASP A 808 -8.01 -5.31 -31.12
N VAL A 809 -9.08 -4.50 -31.13
CA VAL A 809 -8.98 -3.05 -31.30
C VAL A 809 -8.27 -2.42 -30.09
N PHE A 810 -8.62 -2.83 -28.86
CA PHE A 810 -7.89 -2.42 -27.65
C PHE A 810 -6.39 -2.78 -27.74
N ALA A 811 -6.07 -4.00 -28.18
CA ALA A 811 -4.68 -4.45 -28.32
C ALA A 811 -3.93 -3.66 -29.41
N GLU A 812 -4.56 -3.38 -30.55
CA GLU A 812 -3.98 -2.55 -31.62
C GLU A 812 -3.68 -1.13 -31.15
N ILE A 813 -4.63 -0.49 -30.46
CA ILE A 813 -4.46 0.87 -29.95
C ILE A 813 -3.32 0.89 -28.91
N LEU A 814 -3.33 -0.02 -27.93
CA LEU A 814 -2.29 -0.10 -26.90
C LEU A 814 -0.90 -0.34 -27.49
N GLU A 815 -0.75 -1.33 -28.36
CA GLU A 815 0.52 -1.69 -28.99
C GLU A 815 1.08 -0.51 -29.81
N LYS A 816 0.26 0.08 -30.70
CA LYS A 816 0.72 1.07 -31.70
C LYS A 816 0.79 2.51 -31.22
N THR A 817 0.00 2.90 -30.21
CA THR A 817 -0.10 4.30 -29.73
C THR A 817 0.22 4.47 -28.25
N HIS A 818 0.38 3.36 -27.52
CA HIS A 818 0.59 3.34 -26.07
C HIS A 818 -0.58 3.98 -25.30
N LEU A 819 -1.78 3.99 -25.90
CA LEU A 819 -3.01 4.45 -25.28
C LEU A 819 -3.77 3.26 -24.69
N VAL A 820 -4.15 3.35 -23.43
CA VAL A 820 -5.07 2.38 -22.82
C VAL A 820 -6.50 2.87 -23.05
N THR A 821 -7.35 2.05 -23.66
CA THR A 821 -8.81 2.29 -23.80
C THR A 821 -9.58 1.25 -22.99
N THR A 822 -10.90 1.09 -23.21
CA THR A 822 -11.67 -0.04 -22.64
C THR A 822 -12.36 -0.82 -23.77
N PRO A 823 -12.12 -2.13 -23.91
CA PRO A 823 -12.84 -2.97 -24.88
C PRO A 823 -14.31 -3.08 -24.49
N GLY A 824 -15.20 -2.90 -25.46
CA GLY A 824 -16.64 -2.81 -25.21
C GLY A 824 -17.28 -4.09 -24.69
N SER A 825 -16.84 -5.29 -25.11
CA SER A 825 -17.39 -6.55 -24.57
C SER A 825 -17.13 -6.77 -23.08
N GLY A 826 -16.23 -5.98 -22.47
CA GLY A 826 -16.10 -5.87 -21.02
C GLY A 826 -17.35 -5.37 -20.28
N PHE A 827 -18.29 -4.74 -21.00
CA PHE A 827 -19.56 -4.23 -20.49
C PHE A 827 -20.75 -5.14 -20.83
N GLY A 828 -20.50 -6.37 -21.29
CA GLY A 828 -21.50 -7.30 -21.81
C GLY A 828 -21.46 -7.41 -23.34
N PRO A 829 -22.15 -8.41 -23.92
CA PRO A 829 -22.14 -8.69 -25.36
C PRO A 829 -22.74 -7.57 -26.23
N GLY A 830 -23.46 -6.62 -25.65
CA GLY A 830 -23.88 -5.37 -26.28
C GLY A 830 -22.75 -4.40 -26.60
N GLY A 831 -21.57 -4.59 -25.99
CA GLY A 831 -20.40 -3.79 -26.30
C GLY A 831 -19.40 -4.44 -27.24
N GLU A 832 -19.63 -5.66 -27.73
CA GLU A 832 -18.74 -6.22 -28.75
C GLU A 832 -18.83 -5.41 -30.06
N GLY A 833 -17.70 -5.18 -30.71
CA GLY A 833 -17.57 -4.22 -31.81
C GLY A 833 -17.35 -2.74 -31.40
N PHE A 834 -17.32 -2.41 -30.10
CA PHE A 834 -17.13 -1.03 -29.62
C PHE A 834 -15.90 -0.84 -28.72
N ILE A 835 -15.44 0.41 -28.61
CA ILE A 835 -14.43 0.85 -27.64
C ILE A 835 -14.98 2.03 -26.83
N ARG A 836 -14.82 2.00 -25.50
CA ARG A 836 -15.00 3.18 -24.66
C ARG A 836 -13.65 3.88 -24.45
N VAL A 837 -13.61 5.18 -24.71
CA VAL A 837 -12.45 6.05 -24.41
C VAL A 837 -12.89 7.10 -23.39
N SER A 838 -12.18 7.18 -22.26
CA SER A 838 -12.48 8.15 -21.20
C SER A 838 -11.86 9.51 -21.48
N ALA A 839 -12.59 10.58 -21.13
CA ALA A 839 -12.12 11.96 -21.20
C ALA A 839 -11.40 12.44 -19.92
N PHE A 840 -11.26 11.57 -18.91
CA PHE A 840 -10.48 11.89 -17.72
C PHE A 840 -8.99 11.84 -18.04
N GLY A 841 -8.37 13.01 -18.12
CA GLY A 841 -6.96 13.20 -18.40
C GLY A 841 -6.60 14.68 -18.37
N HIS A 842 -5.34 15.01 -18.07
CA HIS A 842 -4.82 16.36 -18.30
C HIS A 842 -4.97 16.74 -19.78
N ARG A 843 -5.29 18.01 -20.08
CA ARG A 843 -5.58 18.49 -21.45
C ARG A 843 -4.49 18.11 -22.46
N GLU A 844 -3.23 18.23 -22.07
CA GLU A 844 -2.08 17.84 -22.90
C GLU A 844 -2.09 16.36 -23.28
N ASN A 845 -2.45 15.47 -22.35
CA ASN A 845 -2.56 14.04 -22.60
C ASN A 845 -3.74 13.70 -23.52
N ILE A 846 -4.85 14.43 -23.43
CA ILE A 846 -6.01 14.26 -24.33
C ILE A 846 -5.67 14.70 -25.75
N LEU A 847 -4.99 15.85 -25.91
CA LEU A 847 -4.52 16.35 -27.20
C LEU A 847 -3.47 15.40 -27.83
N GLU A 848 -2.51 14.90 -27.05
CA GLU A 848 -1.51 13.95 -27.50
C GLU A 848 -2.11 12.58 -27.87
N ALA A 849 -3.07 12.07 -27.07
CA ALA A 849 -3.82 10.87 -27.42
C ALA A 849 -4.59 11.05 -28.74
N SER A 850 -5.23 12.21 -28.91
CA SER A 850 -5.97 12.57 -30.13
C SER A 850 -5.07 12.63 -31.36
N ARG A 851 -3.87 13.20 -31.24
CA ARG A 851 -2.84 13.19 -32.29
C ARG A 851 -2.43 11.76 -32.67
N ARG A 852 -2.13 10.90 -31.69
CA ARG A 852 -1.73 9.50 -31.95
C ARG A 852 -2.84 8.66 -32.57
N LEU A 853 -4.09 8.84 -32.14
CA LEU A 853 -5.26 8.20 -32.75
C LEU A 853 -5.44 8.65 -34.21
N THR A 854 -5.27 9.95 -34.46
CA THR A 854 -5.27 10.51 -35.81
C THR A 854 -4.20 9.86 -36.68
N GLU A 855 -2.94 9.78 -36.21
CA GLU A 855 -1.85 9.15 -36.96
C GLU A 855 -2.08 7.66 -37.22
N LEU A 856 -2.64 6.93 -36.26
CA LEU A 856 -2.95 5.50 -36.41
C LEU A 856 -4.01 5.24 -37.50
N PHE A 857 -5.07 6.05 -37.56
CA PHE A 857 -6.23 5.76 -38.41
C PHE A 857 -6.26 6.54 -39.73
N LYS A 858 -5.65 7.73 -39.81
CA LYS A 858 -5.58 8.56 -41.04
C LYS A 858 -4.86 7.88 -42.22
N LEU A 859 -4.04 6.87 -41.95
CA LEU A 859 -3.35 6.07 -42.99
C LEU A 859 -4.23 4.95 -43.60
N ARG A 860 -5.36 4.58 -42.99
CA ARG A 860 -6.22 3.48 -43.50
C ARG A 860 -6.93 3.79 -44.83
N PRO A 861 -7.57 4.97 -45.04
CA PRO A 861 -8.29 5.25 -46.28
C PRO A 861 -7.39 5.17 -47.52
N ILE A 862 -6.12 5.55 -47.38
CA ILE A 862 -5.13 5.55 -48.47
C ILE A 862 -4.72 4.12 -48.84
N LEU A 863 -4.54 3.24 -47.85
CA LEU A 863 -4.19 1.83 -48.07
C LEU A 863 -5.35 1.01 -48.64
N GLU A 864 -6.57 1.20 -48.13
CA GLU A 864 -7.76 0.49 -48.65
C GLU A 864 -8.16 0.97 -50.05
N ALA A 865 -7.95 2.26 -50.38
CA ALA A 865 -8.07 2.74 -51.75
C ALA A 865 -6.99 2.13 -52.66
N GLY A 866 -5.72 2.13 -52.25
CA GLY A 866 -4.60 1.56 -53.02
C GLY A 866 -4.77 0.07 -53.35
N PHE A 867 -5.31 -0.72 -52.43
CA PHE A 867 -5.63 -2.13 -52.69
C PHE A 867 -6.78 -2.32 -53.69
N LYS A 868 -7.79 -1.43 -53.70
CA LYS A 868 -8.84 -1.47 -54.74
C LYS A 868 -8.32 -1.10 -56.11
N THR A 869 -7.33 -0.20 -56.22
CA THR A 869 -6.71 0.13 -57.51
C THR A 869 -5.87 -1.02 -58.07
N LEU A 870 -5.02 -1.65 -57.24
CA LEU A 870 -4.21 -2.82 -57.66
C LEU A 870 -5.08 -4.04 -58.07
N ALA A 871 -6.23 -4.22 -57.43
CA ALA A 871 -7.17 -5.29 -57.79
C ALA A 871 -7.89 -5.07 -59.13
N CYS A 872 -7.84 -3.86 -59.70
CA CYS A 872 -8.46 -3.54 -60.99
C CYS A 872 -7.49 -3.70 -62.17
N GLU A 873 -6.18 -3.56 -61.95
CA GLU A 873 -5.15 -3.68 -63.01
C GLU A 873 -4.62 -5.11 -63.20
N THR A 874 -4.92 -6.05 -62.30
CA THR A 874 -4.37 -7.41 -62.31
C THR A 874 -5.23 -8.46 -63.04
N THR A 875 -6.41 -8.09 -63.53
CA THR A 875 -7.40 -9.05 -64.09
C THR A 875 -7.23 -9.39 -65.57
N THR A 876 -6.26 -8.79 -66.29
CA THR A 876 -6.21 -8.83 -67.77
C THR A 876 -5.10 -9.73 -68.35
N THR A 877 -4.23 -10.34 -67.54
CA THR A 877 -2.95 -10.89 -68.06
C THR A 877 -2.50 -12.26 -67.50
N THR A 878 -3.42 -13.20 -67.25
CA THR A 878 -3.02 -14.61 -67.02
C THR A 878 -4.04 -15.63 -67.55
N SER A 879 -4.05 -15.87 -68.86
CA SER A 879 -4.90 -16.91 -69.48
C SER A 879 -4.21 -17.68 -70.63
N PHE A 880 -2.88 -17.80 -70.61
CA PHE A 880 -2.14 -18.63 -71.55
C PHE A 880 -0.97 -19.39 -70.90
N ILE A 881 -0.72 -20.61 -71.41
CA ILE A 881 0.40 -21.53 -71.13
C ILE A 881 0.25 -22.38 -69.84
N ILE A 882 -0.58 -23.43 -69.94
CA ILE A 882 -0.20 -24.79 -69.49
C ILE A 882 -0.49 -25.75 -70.67
N ARG A 883 0.52 -26.02 -71.50
CA ARG A 883 0.59 -27.17 -72.44
C ARG A 883 1.97 -27.24 -73.12
N ALA A 884 2.94 -27.82 -72.42
CA ALA A 884 4.13 -28.53 -72.93
C ALA A 884 4.89 -29.07 -71.71
#